data_AF-A0A6I8UB81-F1
#
_entry.id   AF-A0A6I8UB81-F1
#
_cell.length_a   1.000
_cell.length_b   1.000
_cell.length_c   1.000
_cell.angle_alpha   90.00
_cell.angle_beta   90.00
_cell.angle_gamma   90.00
#
_symmetry.space_group_name_H-M   'P 1'
#
loop_
_entity.id
_entity.type
_entity.pdbx_description
1 polymer ?
#
loop_
_entity_poly.entity_id
_entity_poly.type
_entity_poly.pdbx_seq_one_letter_code
_entity_poly.pdbx_strand_id
1 'polypeptide(L)'
;MFSPRLLQVACVICLLIVLLSPSTDSAQTKTRRRLRRPTTAASSSRSNLIESNKSTEAPVAEKRIDQITASTTTSVRRTRLRAKSKLGGGAAAGAAAAAAGGTALVASGSSLKGKKTKVDDGTPKIVCYYTNWSQYRVKIGKFVPEDIPADLCTHIIFAFGWLKKGKLSSYESNDETKDNVPGLYDRMMGLRKANPKLKILLALGGWSFGTQKFKDMSATRYTRQTFVYSAIPFLRKRGFDGLDMDWEYPKGSDDKKNFVLLLKELREAFEAEAQELKKPRLLLSAAVPVGPDNVRGGYDVPAIASYLDFINLMAYDFHGKWEKETGHNAPLYAPSSDSEWRKQLSVDNAASLWVKLGAPKEKLVIGMPTYGRSFTLANTDKHGPNAPASAGGREGVYTKESGFLAYYEICEMLLNGAVYVWDEEMKVPYLVDGDQWVGFDDERAIRNKMQWIKSNGFGGAMVWTIDMDDFKGEVCGGNVKYPLIGAMREELLGISRGKEAKDVNWTAIAATFEDIEEKPEPIKISVDEVLKKVRKPQGAKKQRIKSGANAIEQNTRPAQVFCYLTSWSAKRPGAGKFQPENIDPKLCTHIVYAFATLQDYKLTEATDDDPENYESVIGLRDANPDLQILLAIGGWAFGSTPFKELTSNVFRMNQFVYEAIDFLRDYKFNGLDVDWEYPRGAEDRVAYLNLLKELRVAFEGEAKSSGLPRLLLTAAVPASFEAIAAGYDVPEISKYLDFINVMTYDFHGQWERTVGHNSPLFALESATGYQKKLTVDYSAREWVKQGAPKEKLLIGMPTYGRSFELVNDTQFDIGSPSSGGGKAGKFTNEAGFLSYYEVCSFLAADNTTLVWDSEQQVPFAYRGNQWVGFDDERSLKTKTEWLKEQGFGGIMVWSIDMDDFSGRCGSGKYPLLNALNDELKDYKVALEYDGPYESHGPRGAYTTKDPHDVTCAEEDGHISYHKDWADCTHYYMCEGERKHHMPCPANLVFNPNENVCDWPENVEGCHSPTEAPA
;
A
#
# COMPACT_ATOMS: atom_id res chain seq x y z
N MET A 1 -2.65 51.34 -5.66
CA MET A 1 -3.00 52.70 -6.13
C MET A 1 -2.85 52.75 -7.65
N PHE A 2 -3.67 53.55 -8.34
CA PHE A 2 -3.57 53.98 -9.75
C PHE A 2 -3.34 52.94 -10.89
N SER A 3 -4.40 52.72 -11.66
CA SER A 3 -4.38 52.63 -13.14
C SER A 3 -4.96 53.95 -13.69
N PRO A 4 -4.69 54.39 -14.94
CA PRO A 4 -5.78 54.29 -15.94
C PRO A 4 -5.41 54.21 -17.45
N ARG A 5 -6.14 53.34 -18.18
CA ARG A 5 -6.95 53.56 -19.42
C ARG A 5 -6.49 54.50 -20.56
N LEU A 6 -6.80 54.14 -21.82
CA LEU A 6 -7.84 54.84 -22.64
C LEU A 6 -8.21 54.21 -24.01
N LEU A 7 -9.53 54.02 -24.24
CA LEU A 7 -10.40 54.21 -25.45
C LEU A 7 -11.63 53.27 -25.32
N GLN A 8 -12.84 53.75 -24.96
CA GLN A 8 -13.92 54.40 -25.77
C GLN A 8 -14.84 53.41 -26.52
N VAL A 9 -16.19 53.58 -26.57
CA VAL A 9 -16.99 54.84 -26.53
C VAL A 9 -18.03 54.95 -25.35
N ALA A 10 -19.36 54.97 -25.61
CA ALA A 10 -20.50 55.28 -24.69
C ALA A 10 -21.83 54.66 -25.27
N CYS A 11 -23.08 54.81 -24.79
CA CYS A 11 -23.78 55.63 -23.76
C CYS A 11 -25.02 54.81 -23.20
N VAL A 12 -25.98 55.12 -22.29
CA VAL A 12 -26.66 56.28 -21.63
C VAL A 12 -27.57 57.13 -22.59
N ILE A 13 -28.75 57.71 -22.29
CA ILE A 13 -29.51 58.17 -21.08
C ILE A 13 -31.06 58.02 -21.34
N CYS A 14 -32.00 57.83 -20.37
CA CYS A 14 -32.89 58.88 -19.77
C CYS A 14 -34.00 58.31 -18.83
N LEU A 15 -34.75 59.17 -18.11
CA LEU A 15 -35.79 58.85 -17.08
C LEU A 15 -37.21 59.33 -17.47
N LEU A 16 -38.27 58.79 -16.83
CA LEU A 16 -39.28 59.57 -16.06
C LEU A 16 -40.32 58.70 -15.30
N ILE A 17 -41.23 59.32 -14.52
CA ILE A 17 -42.07 58.74 -13.44
C ILE A 17 -43.52 59.26 -13.55
N VAL A 18 -44.57 58.50 -13.12
CA VAL A 18 -45.72 58.94 -12.26
C VAL A 18 -46.84 57.87 -12.06
N LEU A 19 -47.00 57.46 -10.79
CA LEU A 19 -48.20 57.09 -9.99
C LEU A 19 -49.43 56.36 -10.57
N LEU A 20 -49.89 55.33 -9.82
CA LEU A 20 -51.11 55.39 -8.96
C LEU A 20 -51.09 54.30 -7.85
N SER A 21 -51.88 54.45 -6.78
CA SER A 21 -51.89 53.67 -5.51
C SER A 21 -53.21 53.96 -4.74
N PRO A 22 -53.53 53.46 -3.50
CA PRO A 22 -52.81 52.63 -2.49
C PRO A 22 -53.64 51.35 -2.10
N SER A 23 -53.83 50.79 -0.87
CA SER A 23 -53.48 51.06 0.56
C SER A 23 -53.73 49.84 1.50
N THR A 24 -53.12 49.86 2.71
CA THR A 24 -53.49 49.18 4.00
C THR A 24 -53.58 47.64 4.07
N ASP A 25 -52.97 46.86 5.00
CA ASP A 25 -52.64 47.00 6.46
C ASP A 25 -53.90 46.81 7.37
N SER A 26 -53.98 46.05 8.48
CA SER A 26 -52.95 45.65 9.46
C SER A 26 -53.24 44.37 10.33
N ALA A 27 -52.44 44.19 11.41
CA ALA A 27 -52.20 43.04 12.33
C ALA A 27 -53.37 42.62 13.29
N GLN A 28 -53.33 41.61 14.19
CA GLN A 28 -52.22 40.90 14.91
C GLN A 28 -52.35 39.33 14.89
N THR A 29 -52.15 38.45 15.91
CA THR A 29 -52.22 38.52 17.40
C THR A 29 -51.31 37.48 18.14
N LYS A 30 -51.74 36.87 19.27
CA LYS A 30 -51.01 36.02 20.26
C LYS A 30 -51.76 34.67 20.44
N THR A 31 -51.34 33.58 21.13
CA THR A 31 -50.48 33.41 22.33
C THR A 31 -49.97 31.96 22.51
N ARG A 32 -48.89 31.72 23.29
CA ARG A 32 -48.38 30.39 23.76
C ARG A 32 -49.22 29.76 24.89
N ARG A 33 -49.21 28.42 25.07
CA ARG A 33 -48.95 27.78 26.40
C ARG A 33 -48.59 26.27 26.42
N ARG A 34 -47.88 25.93 27.50
CA ARG A 34 -47.15 24.70 27.89
C ARG A 34 -48.00 23.51 28.41
N LEU A 35 -47.38 22.32 28.35
CA LEU A 35 -47.24 21.26 29.39
C LEU A 35 -48.36 20.24 29.73
N ARG A 36 -47.86 19.07 30.20
CA ARG A 36 -48.45 17.99 31.05
C ARG A 36 -49.26 16.83 30.43
N ARG A 37 -48.69 15.62 30.57
CA ARG A 37 -49.38 14.34 30.92
C ARG A 37 -50.19 14.53 32.24
N PRO A 38 -51.31 13.81 32.50
CA PRO A 38 -51.20 12.39 32.88
C PRO A 38 -52.42 11.43 32.64
N THR A 39 -52.14 10.11 32.73
CA THR A 39 -52.99 9.00 33.25
C THR A 39 -54.34 8.60 32.59
N THR A 40 -54.73 7.34 32.86
CA THR A 40 -55.97 6.61 32.47
C THR A 40 -56.15 6.38 30.96
N ALA A 41 -56.32 5.17 30.39
CA ALA A 41 -56.80 3.84 30.81
C ALA A 41 -58.34 3.62 30.73
N ALA A 42 -58.72 2.62 29.90
CA ALA A 42 -60.07 2.04 29.72
C ALA A 42 -61.18 2.98 29.18
N SER A 43 -62.29 2.50 28.60
CA SER A 43 -62.52 1.30 27.76
C SER A 43 -63.94 1.31 27.16
N SER A 44 -64.10 0.84 25.92
CA SER A 44 -65.37 0.32 25.37
C SER A 44 -65.01 -0.86 24.44
N SER A 45 -65.45 -2.11 24.62
CA SER A 45 -66.82 -2.64 24.78
C SER A 45 -67.66 -2.26 23.56
N ARG A 46 -68.22 -3.17 22.75
CA ARG A 46 -68.79 -4.52 23.00
C ARG A 46 -68.67 -5.37 21.72
N SER A 47 -68.97 -6.68 21.64
CA SER A 47 -68.98 -7.85 22.57
C SER A 47 -69.58 -9.03 21.80
N ASN A 48 -69.17 -10.29 22.00
CA ASN A 48 -70.05 -11.45 21.80
C ASN A 48 -69.46 -12.77 22.35
N LEU A 49 -70.36 -13.65 22.84
CA LEU A 49 -70.19 -15.06 23.24
C LEU A 49 -69.22 -15.31 24.45
N ILE A 50 -69.60 -15.87 25.62
CA ILE A 50 -70.40 -17.08 25.98
C ILE A 50 -69.58 -18.36 25.68
N GLU A 51 -69.21 -19.24 26.64
CA GLU A 51 -69.63 -19.41 28.05
C GLU A 51 -68.58 -20.10 28.97
N SER A 52 -68.82 -20.10 30.30
CA SER A 52 -68.27 -20.98 31.38
C SER A 52 -66.75 -21.26 31.49
N ASN A 53 -66.02 -20.83 32.55
CA ASN A 53 -65.95 -21.40 33.93
C ASN A 53 -65.24 -22.78 34.02
N LYS A 54 -64.35 -23.12 34.97
CA LYS A 54 -63.70 -22.50 36.17
C LYS A 54 -62.54 -23.48 36.61
N SER A 55 -61.55 -23.20 37.46
CA SER A 55 -60.91 -21.98 38.03
C SER A 55 -59.71 -22.42 38.92
N THR A 56 -58.98 -21.45 39.52
CA THR A 56 -58.28 -21.54 40.85
C THR A 56 -57.14 -22.58 41.07
N GLU A 57 -56.06 -22.32 41.82
CA GLU A 57 -55.40 -21.09 42.31
C GLU A 57 -53.98 -21.43 42.85
N ALA A 58 -53.19 -20.43 43.26
CA ALA A 58 -51.89 -20.66 43.93
C ALA A 58 -52.05 -20.91 45.45
N PRO A 59 -50.99 -21.30 46.19
CA PRO A 59 -50.21 -20.27 46.88
C PRO A 59 -48.68 -20.56 47.02
N VAL A 60 -48.00 -19.72 47.80
CA VAL A 60 -46.54 -19.60 48.01
C VAL A 60 -46.14 -20.13 49.39
N ALA A 61 -44.96 -20.76 49.55
CA ALA A 61 -44.01 -20.50 50.67
C ALA A 61 -42.77 -21.44 50.76
N GLU A 62 -41.60 -20.79 50.94
CA GLU A 62 -40.49 -21.12 51.87
C GLU A 62 -39.62 -22.42 51.85
N LYS A 63 -38.32 -22.12 52.07
CA LYS A 63 -37.32 -22.77 52.97
C LYS A 63 -36.41 -23.92 52.49
N ARG A 64 -35.14 -23.50 52.32
CA ARG A 64 -33.89 -24.04 52.89
C ARG A 64 -33.34 -25.41 52.45
N ILE A 65 -32.10 -25.34 51.96
CA ILE A 65 -30.90 -26.07 52.43
C ILE A 65 -31.05 -27.60 52.56
N ASP A 66 -30.33 -28.34 51.71
CA ASP A 66 -29.17 -29.08 52.26
C ASP A 66 -28.01 -29.27 51.27
N GLN A 67 -26.87 -29.70 51.79
CA GLN A 67 -25.55 -29.66 51.14
C GLN A 67 -24.99 -31.05 50.74
N ILE A 68 -24.10 -31.02 49.75
CA ILE A 68 -22.85 -31.81 49.62
C ILE A 68 -22.91 -33.32 49.88
N THR A 69 -22.54 -34.11 48.86
CA THR A 69 -21.54 -35.18 49.03
C THR A 69 -20.85 -35.49 47.71
N ALA A 70 -19.65 -36.09 47.77
CA ALA A 70 -18.81 -36.35 46.60
C ALA A 70 -18.36 -37.82 46.56
N SER A 71 -17.93 -38.30 45.38
CA SER A 71 -16.60 -38.92 45.14
C SER A 71 -16.57 -40.09 44.12
N THR A 72 -15.61 -39.96 43.18
CA THR A 72 -14.70 -41.00 42.63
C THR A 72 -15.15 -42.27 41.86
N THR A 73 -14.30 -42.55 40.83
CA THR A 73 -13.77 -43.87 40.38
C THR A 73 -14.50 -44.78 39.35
N THR A 74 -14.16 -44.54 38.08
CA THR A 74 -13.52 -45.50 37.11
C THR A 74 -14.21 -46.78 36.56
N SER A 75 -14.27 -46.83 35.21
CA SER A 75 -13.88 -47.95 34.31
C SER A 75 -14.84 -49.14 34.06
N VAL A 76 -15.02 -49.54 32.78
CA VAL A 76 -14.47 -50.80 32.19
C VAL A 76 -14.86 -51.04 30.69
N ARG A 77 -13.83 -51.27 29.86
CA ARG A 77 -13.65 -52.03 28.57
C ARG A 77 -14.72 -52.19 27.45
N ARG A 78 -14.16 -52.30 26.23
CA ARG A 78 -14.72 -52.73 24.92
C ARG A 78 -14.67 -54.27 24.68
N THR A 79 -15.33 -54.74 23.61
CA THR A 79 -14.95 -55.92 22.80
C THR A 79 -15.10 -55.60 21.29
N ARG A 80 -14.18 -55.75 20.31
CA ARG A 80 -12.78 -56.26 20.16
C ARG A 80 -12.60 -57.53 19.29
N LEU A 81 -13.04 -57.50 18.03
CA LEU A 81 -12.76 -58.44 16.92
C LEU A 81 -12.69 -57.60 15.60
N ARG A 82 -12.22 -58.00 14.41
CA ARG A 82 -11.27 -58.99 13.80
C ARG A 82 -11.21 -58.56 12.29
N ALA A 83 -10.18 -58.72 11.45
CA ALA A 83 -8.73 -59.01 11.49
C ALA A 83 -8.18 -58.61 10.06
N LYS A 84 -7.11 -59.07 9.38
CA LYS A 84 -6.06 -60.10 9.57
C LYS A 84 -4.92 -59.88 8.54
N SER A 85 -3.63 -59.83 8.95
CA SER A 85 -2.40 -60.17 8.13
C SER A 85 -2.01 -59.34 6.87
N LYS A 86 -0.73 -59.17 6.46
CA LYS A 86 0.59 -59.59 7.00
C LYS A 86 1.78 -58.83 6.33
N LEU A 87 2.89 -58.60 7.07
CA LEU A 87 4.33 -58.44 6.65
C LEU A 87 4.69 -57.33 5.62
N GLY A 88 5.88 -56.71 5.60
CA GLY A 88 7.14 -56.73 6.41
C GLY A 88 8.04 -55.55 5.91
N GLY A 89 9.30 -55.29 6.31
CA GLY A 89 10.19 -55.86 7.35
C GLY A 89 11.68 -55.53 7.08
N GLY A 90 12.36 -54.77 7.96
CA GLY A 90 13.78 -54.35 7.89
C GLY A 90 13.96 -52.85 8.24
N ALA A 91 14.87 -52.32 9.07
CA ALA A 91 16.26 -52.63 9.50
C ALA A 91 17.34 -52.04 8.54
N ALA A 92 18.38 -51.30 8.99
CA ALA A 92 18.76 -50.78 10.33
C ALA A 92 19.80 -49.61 10.23
N ALA A 93 20.37 -49.17 11.37
CA ALA A 93 21.46 -48.17 11.55
C ALA A 93 21.11 -46.67 11.32
N GLY A 94 21.82 -45.69 11.90
CA GLY A 94 22.85 -45.81 12.94
C GLY A 94 23.65 -44.52 13.30
N ALA A 95 23.13 -43.72 14.24
CA ALA A 95 23.82 -42.75 15.11
C ALA A 95 24.46 -41.43 14.55
N ALA A 96 24.29 -40.39 15.38
CA ALA A 96 25.17 -39.22 15.63
C ALA A 96 25.40 -38.11 14.57
N ALA A 97 24.64 -37.01 14.71
CA ALA A 97 25.10 -35.63 14.56
C ALA A 97 24.24 -34.71 15.47
N ALA A 98 24.75 -33.54 15.90
CA ALA A 98 24.12 -32.73 16.95
C ALA A 98 23.61 -31.35 16.49
N ALA A 99 22.54 -30.90 17.17
CA ALA A 99 22.12 -29.51 17.41
C ALA A 99 22.37 -28.43 16.32
N ALA A 100 21.36 -28.18 15.49
CA ALA A 100 21.13 -26.90 14.81
C ALA A 100 19.63 -26.54 14.90
N GLY A 101 19.19 -26.16 16.11
CA GLY A 101 17.77 -25.99 16.45
C GLY A 101 17.15 -24.67 16.00
N GLY A 102 17.02 -24.45 14.69
CA GLY A 102 16.24 -23.33 14.16
C GLY A 102 14.74 -23.53 14.42
N THR A 103 14.13 -22.68 15.26
CA THR A 103 12.69 -22.74 15.56
C THR A 103 11.87 -22.23 14.39
N ALA A 104 11.50 -23.14 13.49
CA ALA A 104 10.53 -22.87 12.43
C ALA A 104 9.18 -22.50 13.04
N LEU A 105 8.73 -21.27 12.82
CA LEU A 105 7.39 -20.80 13.19
C LEU A 105 6.35 -21.67 12.48
N VAL A 106 5.61 -22.47 13.25
CA VAL A 106 4.50 -23.28 12.75
C VAL A 106 3.33 -22.33 12.45
N ALA A 107 3.32 -21.79 11.23
CA ALA A 107 2.11 -21.22 10.66
C ALA A 107 1.00 -22.28 10.74
N SER A 108 -0.14 -21.92 11.31
CA SER A 108 -1.29 -22.80 11.51
C SER A 108 -1.94 -23.13 10.17
N GLY A 109 -1.33 -24.10 9.47
CA GLY A 109 -1.75 -24.57 8.15
C GLY A 109 -3.14 -25.20 8.19
N SER A 110 -4.17 -24.36 8.15
CA SER A 110 -5.54 -24.81 7.89
C SER A 110 -5.51 -25.50 6.54
N SER A 111 -5.84 -26.80 6.52
CA SER A 111 -5.83 -27.57 5.28
C SER A 111 -7.04 -27.14 4.44
N LEU A 112 -6.84 -26.09 3.64
CA LEU A 112 -7.77 -25.64 2.61
C LEU A 112 -7.87 -26.72 1.54
N LYS A 113 -8.66 -27.75 1.85
CA LYS A 113 -9.26 -28.64 0.85
C LYS A 113 -10.08 -27.76 -0.07
N GLY A 114 -9.47 -27.37 -1.19
CA GLY A 114 -10.07 -26.44 -2.14
C GLY A 114 -11.48 -26.89 -2.49
N LYS A 115 -12.47 -26.06 -2.14
CA LYS A 115 -13.74 -26.10 -2.86
C LYS A 115 -13.37 -25.95 -4.33
N LYS A 116 -13.75 -26.91 -5.17
CA LYS A 116 -13.63 -26.73 -6.61
C LYS A 116 -14.38 -25.44 -6.97
N THR A 117 -13.65 -24.40 -7.31
CA THR A 117 -14.17 -23.29 -8.11
C THR A 117 -14.85 -23.91 -9.34
N LYS A 118 -15.88 -23.24 -9.87
CA LYS A 118 -16.42 -23.66 -11.17
C LYS A 118 -15.25 -23.67 -12.15
N VAL A 119 -15.02 -24.83 -12.75
CA VAL A 119 -14.04 -24.97 -13.83
C VAL A 119 -14.49 -24.02 -14.94
N ASP A 120 -13.53 -23.31 -15.51
CA ASP A 120 -13.72 -22.50 -16.71
C ASP A 120 -14.39 -23.37 -17.80
N ASP A 121 -15.33 -22.83 -18.57
CA ASP A 121 -16.31 -23.67 -19.29
C ASP A 121 -15.75 -24.47 -20.49
N GLY A 122 -14.44 -24.40 -20.70
CA GLY A 122 -13.71 -25.06 -21.78
C GLY A 122 -13.65 -24.24 -23.07
N THR A 123 -14.30 -23.07 -23.12
CA THR A 123 -14.26 -22.19 -24.28
C THR A 123 -12.85 -21.62 -24.50
N PRO A 124 -12.26 -21.77 -25.71
CA PRO A 124 -10.98 -21.15 -26.02
C PRO A 124 -11.02 -19.63 -25.88
N LYS A 125 -9.93 -19.04 -25.40
CA LYS A 125 -9.81 -17.58 -25.26
C LYS A 125 -9.39 -16.94 -26.58
N ILE A 126 -9.90 -15.75 -26.82
CA ILE A 126 -9.36 -14.77 -27.78
C ILE A 126 -9.09 -13.50 -26.99
N VAL A 127 -7.80 -13.18 -26.85
CA VAL A 127 -7.27 -12.12 -25.97
C VAL A 127 -6.61 -11.05 -26.83
N CYS A 128 -7.29 -9.93 -27.03
CA CYS A 128 -6.85 -8.90 -27.97
C CYS A 128 -6.20 -7.73 -27.23
N TYR A 129 -4.93 -7.42 -27.51
CA TYR A 129 -4.31 -6.19 -27.02
C TYR A 129 -4.81 -4.99 -27.83
N TYR A 130 -5.25 -3.95 -27.14
CA TYR A 130 -5.58 -2.62 -27.68
C TYR A 130 -4.50 -1.64 -27.24
N THR A 131 -3.87 -0.94 -28.18
CA THR A 131 -2.82 0.04 -27.88
C THR A 131 -3.39 1.46 -27.86
N ASN A 132 -3.18 2.23 -26.78
CA ASN A 132 -3.74 3.59 -26.69
C ASN A 132 -3.14 4.55 -27.72
N TRP A 133 -1.86 4.38 -28.10
CA TRP A 133 -1.22 5.18 -29.14
C TRP A 133 -1.80 4.97 -30.55
N SER A 134 -2.64 3.95 -30.78
CA SER A 134 -3.35 3.73 -32.06
C SER A 134 -4.20 4.93 -32.49
N GLN A 135 -4.66 5.74 -31.53
CA GLN A 135 -5.46 6.96 -31.77
C GLN A 135 -4.70 8.04 -32.56
N TYR A 136 -3.36 8.00 -32.53
CA TYR A 136 -2.46 8.98 -33.13
C TYR A 136 -1.99 8.61 -34.55
N ARG A 137 -2.21 7.36 -34.99
CA ARG A 137 -1.97 6.98 -36.39
C ARG A 137 -2.84 7.80 -37.33
N VAL A 138 -2.39 7.95 -38.58
CA VAL A 138 -3.03 8.80 -39.59
C VAL A 138 -3.81 7.98 -40.63
N LYS A 139 -4.75 8.62 -41.33
CA LYS A 139 -5.52 8.05 -42.46
C LYS A 139 -6.16 6.69 -42.08
N ILE A 140 -5.90 5.62 -42.84
CA ILE A 140 -6.51 4.29 -42.65
C ILE A 140 -6.10 3.66 -41.32
N GLY A 141 -4.85 3.85 -40.87
CA GLY A 141 -4.34 3.27 -39.62
C GLY A 141 -4.87 3.92 -38.35
N LYS A 142 -5.62 5.03 -38.43
CA LYS A 142 -6.25 5.64 -37.25
C LYS A 142 -7.34 4.73 -36.68
N PHE A 143 -7.18 4.35 -35.42
CA PHE A 143 -8.01 3.38 -34.71
C PHE A 143 -8.41 3.88 -33.31
N VAL A 144 -9.66 3.64 -32.91
CA VAL A 144 -10.22 4.00 -31.59
C VAL A 144 -11.09 2.88 -30.99
N PRO A 145 -11.43 2.88 -29.69
CA PRO A 145 -12.20 1.80 -29.07
C PRO A 145 -13.55 1.49 -29.74
N GLU A 146 -14.18 2.48 -30.40
CA GLU A 146 -15.44 2.31 -31.13
C GLU A 146 -15.30 1.54 -32.46
N ASP A 147 -14.08 1.35 -32.98
CA ASP A 147 -13.83 0.48 -34.13
C ASP A 147 -13.98 -1.01 -33.78
N ILE A 148 -13.99 -1.37 -32.48
CA ILE A 148 -13.99 -2.74 -31.96
C ILE A 148 -15.42 -3.33 -31.90
N PRO A 149 -15.72 -4.44 -32.61
CA PRO A 149 -16.93 -5.21 -32.38
C PRO A 149 -16.83 -5.90 -31.02
N ALA A 150 -17.79 -5.65 -30.13
CA ALA A 150 -17.76 -6.16 -28.75
C ALA A 150 -17.82 -7.70 -28.66
N ASP A 151 -18.18 -8.39 -29.75
CA ASP A 151 -18.21 -9.85 -29.90
C ASP A 151 -16.99 -10.41 -30.66
N LEU A 152 -16.01 -9.58 -31.04
CA LEU A 152 -14.80 -10.04 -31.74
C LEU A 152 -13.87 -10.86 -30.82
N CYS A 153 -13.67 -10.37 -29.60
CA CYS A 153 -12.71 -10.92 -28.62
C CYS A 153 -13.44 -11.37 -27.35
N THR A 154 -12.88 -12.37 -26.65
CA THR A 154 -13.38 -12.80 -25.33
C THR A 154 -12.86 -11.90 -24.21
N HIS A 155 -11.60 -11.45 -24.37
CA HIS A 155 -10.88 -10.56 -23.49
C HIS A 155 -10.24 -9.47 -24.35
N ILE A 156 -10.25 -8.24 -23.87
CA ILE A 156 -9.40 -7.15 -24.37
C ILE A 156 -8.42 -6.78 -23.26
N ILE A 157 -7.17 -6.52 -23.62
CA ILE A 157 -6.14 -6.03 -22.71
C ILE A 157 -5.73 -4.63 -23.18
N PHE A 158 -5.88 -3.64 -22.32
CA PHE A 158 -5.52 -2.26 -22.61
C PHE A 158 -4.01 -2.07 -22.39
N ALA A 159 -3.27 -1.86 -23.47
CA ALA A 159 -1.85 -1.51 -23.50
C ALA A 159 -1.70 0.02 -23.57
N PHE A 160 -1.22 0.71 -22.54
CA PHE A 160 -0.84 0.22 -21.21
C PHE A 160 -1.31 1.19 -20.10
N GLY A 161 -1.32 0.70 -18.86
CA GLY A 161 -1.13 1.54 -17.68
C GLY A 161 0.35 1.84 -17.45
N TRP A 162 0.66 2.57 -16.38
CA TRP A 162 2.01 3.01 -16.05
C TRP A 162 2.29 2.94 -14.55
N LEU A 163 3.52 3.27 -14.14
CA LEU A 163 3.94 3.25 -12.75
C LEU A 163 4.53 4.60 -12.36
N LYS A 164 3.92 5.27 -11.38
CA LYS A 164 4.35 6.57 -10.85
C LYS A 164 4.49 6.48 -9.33
N LYS A 165 5.68 6.80 -8.80
CA LYS A 165 6.03 6.63 -7.37
C LYS A 165 5.66 5.23 -6.82
N GLY A 166 5.95 4.16 -7.58
CA GLY A 166 5.64 2.77 -7.19
C GLY A 166 4.16 2.38 -7.23
N LYS A 167 3.26 3.28 -7.62
CA LYS A 167 1.80 3.04 -7.68
C LYS A 167 1.31 2.98 -9.13
N LEU A 168 0.27 2.17 -9.39
CA LEU A 168 -0.36 2.05 -10.70
C LEU A 168 -1.00 3.40 -11.10
N SER A 169 -0.65 3.87 -12.29
CA SER A 169 -1.19 5.09 -12.90
C SER A 169 -1.65 4.84 -14.33
N SER A 170 -2.31 5.84 -14.92
CA SER A 170 -2.55 5.89 -16.36
C SER A 170 -1.25 6.22 -17.11
N TYR A 171 -1.20 5.92 -18.41
CA TYR A 171 -0.06 6.27 -19.26
C TYR A 171 -0.14 7.74 -19.68
N GLU A 172 -1.31 8.17 -20.15
CA GLU A 172 -1.59 9.54 -20.57
C GLU A 172 -2.92 10.08 -20.01
N SER A 173 -3.15 11.39 -20.12
CA SER A 173 -4.27 12.07 -19.47
C SER A 173 -5.62 11.89 -20.18
N ASN A 174 -5.60 11.45 -21.44
CA ASN A 174 -6.74 11.12 -22.30
C ASN A 174 -7.13 9.63 -22.25
N ASP A 175 -6.36 8.78 -21.55
CA ASP A 175 -6.87 7.49 -21.07
C ASP A 175 -8.05 7.70 -20.09
N GLU A 176 -7.95 8.75 -19.28
CA GLU A 176 -8.87 9.12 -18.21
C GLU A 176 -10.05 9.97 -18.69
N THR A 177 -11.22 9.80 -18.08
CA THR A 177 -12.36 10.71 -18.26
C THR A 177 -12.14 12.01 -17.49
N LYS A 178 -12.19 13.14 -18.20
CA LYS A 178 -11.98 14.49 -17.64
C LYS A 178 -13.04 15.45 -18.16
N ASP A 179 -13.53 16.35 -17.31
CA ASP A 179 -14.49 17.41 -17.65
C ASP A 179 -15.78 16.91 -18.37
N ASN A 180 -16.20 15.69 -18.04
CA ASN A 180 -17.28 14.90 -18.68
C ASN A 180 -17.01 14.44 -20.13
N VAL A 181 -15.79 14.60 -20.65
CA VAL A 181 -15.33 13.98 -21.90
C VAL A 181 -14.82 12.56 -21.60
N PRO A 182 -15.41 11.48 -22.15
CA PRO A 182 -14.99 10.12 -21.87
C PRO A 182 -13.57 9.81 -22.38
N GLY A 183 -12.69 9.37 -21.49
CA GLY A 183 -11.36 8.88 -21.82
C GLY A 183 -11.39 7.50 -22.50
N LEU A 184 -10.24 7.03 -22.98
CA LEU A 184 -10.15 5.72 -23.64
C LEU A 184 -10.59 4.56 -22.75
N TYR A 185 -10.37 4.64 -21.42
CA TYR A 185 -10.85 3.62 -20.49
C TYR A 185 -12.39 3.50 -20.51
N ASP A 186 -13.13 4.60 -20.32
CA ASP A 186 -14.60 4.56 -20.29
C ASP A 186 -15.21 4.19 -21.65
N ARG A 187 -14.55 4.60 -22.74
CA ARG A 187 -14.92 4.21 -24.11
C ARG A 187 -14.75 2.71 -24.34
N MET A 188 -13.64 2.14 -23.88
CA MET A 188 -13.38 0.70 -23.90
C MET A 188 -14.39 -0.08 -23.02
N MET A 189 -14.69 0.41 -21.81
CA MET A 189 -15.73 -0.18 -20.95
C MET A 189 -17.13 -0.11 -21.58
N GLY A 190 -17.37 0.87 -22.46
CA GLY A 190 -18.58 1.01 -23.26
C GLY A 190 -18.94 -0.24 -24.07
N LEU A 191 -17.96 -1.02 -24.54
CA LEU A 191 -18.17 -2.26 -25.30
C LEU A 191 -18.97 -3.31 -24.53
N ARG A 192 -18.87 -3.33 -23.18
CA ARG A 192 -19.65 -4.28 -22.35
C ARG A 192 -21.16 -4.06 -22.40
N LYS A 193 -21.63 -2.90 -22.90
CA LYS A 193 -23.07 -2.65 -23.17
C LYS A 193 -23.59 -3.53 -24.30
N ALA A 194 -22.76 -3.87 -25.28
CA ALA A 194 -23.10 -4.77 -26.38
C ALA A 194 -22.74 -6.23 -26.07
N ASN A 195 -21.64 -6.48 -25.35
CA ASN A 195 -21.26 -7.82 -24.88
C ASN A 195 -20.99 -7.86 -23.36
N PRO A 196 -22.00 -8.15 -22.52
CA PRO A 196 -21.81 -8.26 -21.06
C PRO A 196 -20.91 -9.41 -20.59
N LYS A 197 -20.47 -10.32 -21.48
CA LYS A 197 -19.48 -11.37 -21.16
C LYS A 197 -18.04 -10.89 -21.35
N LEU A 198 -17.81 -9.88 -22.18
CA LEU A 198 -16.49 -9.35 -22.54
C LEU A 198 -15.69 -9.00 -21.29
N LYS A 199 -14.46 -9.49 -21.22
CA LYS A 199 -13.50 -9.14 -20.16
C LYS A 199 -12.55 -8.06 -20.63
N ILE A 200 -12.29 -7.08 -19.78
CA ILE A 200 -11.37 -5.99 -20.11
C ILE A 200 -10.37 -5.83 -18.97
N LEU A 201 -9.10 -6.11 -19.25
CA LEU A 201 -7.98 -5.99 -18.33
C LEU A 201 -7.12 -4.78 -18.70
N LEU A 202 -6.33 -4.29 -17.75
CA LEU A 202 -5.26 -3.31 -18.00
C LEU A 202 -3.92 -4.05 -17.98
N ALA A 203 -3.08 -3.88 -19.01
CA ALA A 203 -1.70 -4.32 -18.94
C ALA A 203 -0.83 -3.25 -18.28
N LEU A 204 0.13 -3.66 -17.46
CA LEU A 204 1.23 -2.82 -17.00
C LEU A 204 2.53 -3.37 -17.57
N GLY A 205 3.29 -2.52 -18.27
CA GLY A 205 4.61 -2.87 -18.77
C GLY A 205 4.79 -2.62 -20.26
N GLY A 206 5.31 -3.63 -20.96
CA GLY A 206 5.73 -3.57 -22.36
C GLY A 206 7.07 -2.86 -22.54
N TRP A 207 7.71 -3.09 -23.69
CA TRP A 207 9.04 -2.61 -24.05
C TRP A 207 9.43 -1.21 -23.52
N SER A 208 8.62 -0.18 -23.81
CA SER A 208 8.90 1.22 -23.43
C SER A 208 8.88 1.51 -21.92
N PHE A 209 8.32 0.62 -21.10
CA PHE A 209 8.33 0.71 -19.64
C PHE A 209 9.70 0.35 -19.04
N GLY A 210 10.44 -0.54 -19.73
CA GLY A 210 11.75 -1.04 -19.32
C GLY A 210 11.72 -1.96 -18.08
N THR A 211 12.88 -2.49 -17.70
CA THR A 211 12.96 -3.45 -16.58
C THR A 211 13.12 -2.80 -15.21
N GLN A 212 13.73 -1.61 -15.11
CA GLN A 212 14.11 -1.04 -13.82
C GLN A 212 12.90 -0.78 -12.91
N LYS A 213 11.82 -0.20 -13.45
CA LYS A 213 10.59 0.06 -12.70
C LYS A 213 9.97 -1.21 -12.08
N PHE A 214 10.09 -2.35 -12.77
CA PHE A 214 9.69 -3.66 -12.24
C PHE A 214 10.66 -4.21 -11.20
N LYS A 215 11.98 -4.00 -11.36
CA LYS A 215 12.97 -4.35 -10.34
C LYS A 215 12.69 -3.61 -9.04
N ASP A 216 12.59 -2.28 -9.10
CA ASP A 216 12.35 -1.41 -7.94
C ASP A 216 11.05 -1.79 -7.22
N MET A 217 9.95 -1.95 -7.98
CA MET A 217 8.65 -2.32 -7.42
C MET A 217 8.65 -3.74 -6.83
N SER A 218 9.26 -4.71 -7.49
CA SER A 218 9.24 -6.11 -7.04
C SER A 218 10.23 -6.42 -5.90
N ALA A 219 11.26 -5.57 -5.70
CA ALA A 219 12.39 -5.81 -4.81
C ALA A 219 12.04 -6.16 -3.35
N THR A 220 11.04 -5.53 -2.76
CA THR A 220 10.71 -5.67 -1.33
C THR A 220 9.23 -5.99 -1.10
N ARG A 221 8.87 -6.49 0.09
CA ARG A 221 7.46 -6.63 0.49
C ARG A 221 6.76 -5.27 0.48
N TYR A 222 7.40 -4.22 1.00
CA TYR A 222 6.82 -2.88 1.01
C TYR A 222 6.46 -2.40 -0.41
N THR A 223 7.45 -2.31 -1.31
CA THR A 223 7.27 -1.81 -2.67
C THR A 223 6.23 -2.62 -3.47
N ARG A 224 6.18 -3.94 -3.29
CA ARG A 224 5.14 -4.79 -3.90
C ARG A 224 3.76 -4.53 -3.33
N GLN A 225 3.61 -4.44 -2.02
CA GLN A 225 2.30 -4.19 -1.40
C GLN A 225 1.80 -2.77 -1.73
N THR A 226 2.66 -1.74 -1.75
CA THR A 226 2.34 -0.39 -2.25
C THR A 226 1.76 -0.45 -3.67
N PHE A 227 2.36 -1.26 -4.55
CA PHE A 227 1.82 -1.49 -5.89
C PHE A 227 0.47 -2.23 -5.87
N VAL A 228 0.38 -3.37 -5.17
CA VAL A 228 -0.82 -4.21 -5.06
C VAL A 228 -2.04 -3.40 -4.56
N TYR A 229 -1.88 -2.64 -3.47
CA TYR A 229 -2.96 -1.83 -2.89
C TYR A 229 -3.27 -0.57 -3.70
N SER A 230 -2.36 -0.09 -4.56
CA SER A 230 -2.71 0.93 -5.57
C SER A 230 -3.49 0.35 -6.76
N ALA A 231 -3.16 -0.88 -7.18
CA ALA A 231 -3.72 -1.48 -8.38
C ALA A 231 -5.20 -1.83 -8.24
N ILE A 232 -5.60 -2.41 -7.11
CA ILE A 232 -6.99 -2.81 -6.84
C ILE A 232 -8.00 -1.66 -6.96
N PRO A 233 -7.87 -0.53 -6.24
CA PRO A 233 -8.80 0.60 -6.38
C PRO A 233 -8.69 1.26 -7.76
N PHE A 234 -7.50 1.31 -8.37
CA PHE A 234 -7.32 1.85 -9.72
C PHE A 234 -8.15 1.08 -10.75
N LEU A 235 -8.06 -0.25 -10.73
CA LEU A 235 -8.79 -1.17 -11.63
C LEU A 235 -10.30 -1.11 -11.35
N ARG A 236 -10.71 -1.22 -10.07
CA ARG A 236 -12.13 -1.23 -9.68
C ARG A 236 -12.83 0.10 -9.95
N LYS A 237 -12.17 1.25 -9.78
CA LYS A 237 -12.73 2.58 -10.09
C LYS A 237 -13.07 2.73 -11.58
N ARG A 238 -12.29 2.08 -12.46
CA ARG A 238 -12.43 2.12 -13.92
C ARG A 238 -13.11 0.88 -14.50
N GLY A 239 -13.71 0.03 -13.65
CA GLY A 239 -14.49 -1.14 -14.07
C GLY A 239 -13.69 -2.32 -14.63
N PHE A 240 -12.35 -2.28 -14.66
CA PHE A 240 -11.52 -3.37 -15.17
C PHE A 240 -11.82 -4.72 -14.47
N ASP A 241 -11.80 -5.79 -15.25
CA ASP A 241 -11.96 -7.17 -14.76
C ASP A 241 -10.66 -7.79 -14.25
N GLY A 242 -9.50 -7.16 -14.45
CA GLY A 242 -8.20 -7.73 -14.05
C GLY A 242 -6.99 -6.93 -14.49
N LEU A 243 -5.81 -7.46 -14.17
CA LEU A 243 -4.49 -6.92 -14.45
C LEU A 243 -3.68 -7.92 -15.29
N ASP A 244 -2.96 -7.43 -16.28
CA ASP A 244 -1.97 -8.19 -17.05
C ASP A 244 -0.57 -7.63 -16.77
N MET A 245 0.40 -8.53 -16.53
CA MET A 245 1.76 -8.17 -16.13
C MET A 245 2.75 -8.42 -17.27
N ASP A 246 3.25 -7.35 -17.89
CA ASP A 246 4.11 -7.38 -19.07
C ASP A 246 5.54 -6.90 -18.76
N TRP A 247 6.25 -7.67 -17.93
CA TRP A 247 7.65 -7.38 -17.62
C TRP A 247 8.56 -7.99 -18.69
N GLU A 248 9.17 -7.12 -19.50
CA GLU A 248 10.11 -7.48 -20.57
C GLU A 248 11.59 -7.16 -20.24
N TYR A 249 12.40 -8.06 -19.67
CA TYR A 249 12.09 -9.34 -19.02
C TYR A 249 12.77 -9.40 -17.63
N PRO A 250 12.19 -10.13 -16.65
CA PRO A 250 12.90 -10.46 -15.41
C PRO A 250 14.16 -11.28 -15.73
N LYS A 251 15.28 -10.95 -15.08
CA LYS A 251 16.58 -11.57 -15.37
C LYS A 251 17.43 -11.78 -14.13
N GLY A 252 17.75 -13.03 -13.85
CA GLY A 252 18.64 -13.42 -12.75
C GLY A 252 17.88 -13.90 -11.53
N SER A 253 18.63 -14.24 -10.47
CA SER A 253 18.09 -15.01 -9.34
C SER A 253 17.01 -14.27 -8.56
N ASP A 254 17.08 -12.95 -8.51
CA ASP A 254 16.28 -12.13 -7.59
C ASP A 254 15.04 -11.58 -8.27
N ASP A 255 15.14 -11.04 -9.50
CA ASP A 255 13.98 -10.79 -10.38
C ASP A 255 13.05 -12.02 -10.45
N LYS A 256 13.62 -13.21 -10.65
CA LYS A 256 12.86 -14.47 -10.77
C LYS A 256 12.09 -14.84 -9.49
N LYS A 257 12.66 -14.59 -8.30
CA LYS A 257 11.95 -14.77 -7.01
C LYS A 257 10.91 -13.66 -6.81
N ASN A 258 11.29 -12.42 -7.10
CA ASN A 258 10.48 -11.24 -6.82
C ASN A 258 9.24 -11.16 -7.72
N PHE A 259 9.32 -11.63 -8.98
CA PHE A 259 8.16 -11.77 -9.85
C PHE A 259 7.18 -12.84 -9.34
N VAL A 260 7.67 -13.97 -8.83
CA VAL A 260 6.81 -14.98 -8.16
C VAL A 260 6.13 -14.39 -6.93
N LEU A 261 6.87 -13.66 -6.08
CA LEU A 261 6.31 -13.00 -4.89
C LEU A 261 5.28 -11.94 -5.26
N LEU A 262 5.51 -11.16 -6.32
CA LEU A 262 4.58 -10.17 -6.84
C LEU A 262 3.29 -10.80 -7.36
N LEU A 263 3.37 -11.82 -8.21
CA LEU A 263 2.20 -12.52 -8.74
C LEU A 263 1.42 -13.25 -7.64
N LYS A 264 2.12 -13.82 -6.65
CA LYS A 264 1.52 -14.36 -5.43
C LYS A 264 0.73 -13.29 -4.68
N GLU A 265 1.38 -12.18 -4.34
CA GLU A 265 0.81 -11.13 -3.49
C GLU A 265 -0.37 -10.41 -4.18
N LEU A 266 -0.29 -10.17 -5.50
CA LEU A 266 -1.42 -9.72 -6.32
C LEU A 266 -2.59 -10.71 -6.26
N ARG A 267 -2.31 -12.01 -6.46
CA ARG A 267 -3.34 -13.06 -6.49
C ARG A 267 -4.03 -13.25 -5.14
N GLU A 268 -3.27 -13.25 -4.04
CA GLU A 268 -3.81 -13.34 -2.68
C GLU A 268 -4.68 -12.12 -2.34
N ALA A 269 -4.25 -10.90 -2.71
CA ALA A 269 -5.03 -9.69 -2.51
C ALA A 269 -6.32 -9.65 -3.38
N PHE A 270 -6.24 -10.08 -4.65
CA PHE A 270 -7.41 -10.20 -5.52
C PHE A 270 -8.41 -11.26 -4.99
N GLU A 271 -7.95 -12.39 -4.45
CA GLU A 271 -8.82 -13.39 -3.82
C GLU A 271 -9.49 -12.88 -2.53
N ALA A 272 -8.82 -12.04 -1.74
CA ALA A 272 -9.37 -11.46 -0.53
C ALA A 272 -10.38 -10.32 -0.81
N GLU A 273 -10.07 -9.40 -1.73
CA GLU A 273 -10.97 -8.32 -2.15
C GLU A 273 -12.30 -8.85 -2.71
N ALA A 274 -12.23 -9.94 -3.49
CA ALA A 274 -13.41 -10.58 -4.07
C ALA A 274 -14.38 -11.11 -3.01
N GLN A 275 -13.83 -11.63 -1.90
CA GLN A 275 -14.60 -12.16 -0.78
C GLN A 275 -15.21 -11.04 0.07
N GLU A 276 -14.43 -9.99 0.36
CA GLU A 276 -14.88 -8.82 1.13
C GLU A 276 -15.98 -8.05 0.40
N LEU A 277 -15.71 -7.60 -0.83
CA LEU A 277 -16.66 -6.81 -1.62
C LEU A 277 -17.76 -7.64 -2.30
N LYS A 278 -17.70 -8.98 -2.19
CA LYS A 278 -18.62 -9.96 -2.81
C LYS A 278 -18.75 -9.78 -4.33
N LYS A 279 -17.65 -9.35 -4.97
CA LYS A 279 -17.53 -9.10 -6.41
C LYS A 279 -16.83 -10.27 -7.13
N PRO A 280 -17.00 -10.44 -8.44
CA PRO A 280 -16.14 -11.32 -9.23
C PRO A 280 -14.67 -10.92 -9.06
N ARG A 281 -13.82 -11.89 -8.73
CA ARG A 281 -12.38 -11.66 -8.53
C ARG A 281 -11.73 -11.02 -9.76
N LEU A 282 -10.81 -10.10 -9.51
CA LEU A 282 -9.92 -9.56 -10.56
C LEU A 282 -9.05 -10.68 -11.16
N LEU A 283 -9.09 -10.81 -12.49
CA LEU A 283 -8.21 -11.70 -13.24
C LEU A 283 -6.75 -11.24 -13.12
N LEU A 284 -5.82 -12.19 -13.14
CA LEU A 284 -4.39 -11.91 -13.20
C LEU A 284 -3.75 -12.73 -14.33
N SER A 285 -3.21 -12.06 -15.34
CA SER A 285 -2.46 -12.68 -16.43
C SER A 285 -1.05 -12.06 -16.54
N ALA A 286 -0.22 -12.63 -17.41
CA ALA A 286 1.08 -12.06 -17.75
C ALA A 286 1.42 -12.35 -19.21
N ALA A 287 2.06 -11.38 -19.87
CA ALA A 287 2.77 -11.58 -21.12
C ALA A 287 4.16 -12.18 -20.84
N VAL A 288 4.57 -13.17 -21.63
CA VAL A 288 5.80 -13.95 -21.38
C VAL A 288 6.56 -14.31 -22.66
N PRO A 289 7.92 -14.36 -22.60
CA PRO A 289 8.76 -14.55 -23.77
C PRO A 289 8.82 -16.00 -24.24
N VAL A 290 9.20 -16.14 -25.52
CA VAL A 290 9.49 -17.41 -26.19
C VAL A 290 10.97 -17.82 -26.14
N GLY A 291 11.89 -16.84 -26.05
CA GLY A 291 13.33 -17.07 -26.05
C GLY A 291 13.79 -17.97 -24.88
N PRO A 292 14.39 -19.16 -25.13
CA PRO A 292 14.63 -20.17 -24.08
C PRO A 292 15.45 -19.69 -22.88
N ASP A 293 16.40 -18.78 -23.10
CA ASP A 293 17.28 -18.28 -22.05
C ASP A 293 16.60 -17.18 -21.20
N ASN A 294 15.67 -16.40 -21.77
CA ASN A 294 14.81 -15.50 -21.01
C ASN A 294 13.86 -16.31 -20.10
N VAL A 295 13.21 -17.35 -20.65
CA VAL A 295 12.32 -18.24 -19.87
C VAL A 295 13.07 -18.89 -18.69
N ARG A 296 14.24 -19.50 -18.96
CA ARG A 296 15.05 -20.16 -17.91
C ARG A 296 15.60 -19.16 -16.89
N GLY A 297 16.09 -18.01 -17.34
CA GLY A 297 16.74 -17.00 -16.51
C GLY A 297 15.80 -16.11 -15.70
N GLY A 298 14.55 -15.93 -16.15
CA GLY A 298 13.58 -15.02 -15.56
C GLY A 298 12.40 -15.66 -14.84
N TYR A 299 11.95 -16.85 -15.26
CA TYR A 299 10.61 -17.35 -14.89
C TYR A 299 10.66 -18.68 -14.12
N ASP A 300 10.02 -18.73 -12.96
CA ASP A 300 9.69 -19.98 -12.26
C ASP A 300 8.30 -20.45 -12.74
N VAL A 301 8.31 -21.18 -13.85
CA VAL A 301 7.10 -21.50 -14.63
C VAL A 301 6.01 -22.20 -13.79
N PRO A 302 6.30 -23.24 -12.95
CA PRO A 302 5.28 -23.85 -12.10
C PRO A 302 4.70 -22.88 -11.06
N ALA A 303 5.55 -22.03 -10.46
CA ALA A 303 5.11 -21.09 -9.44
C ALA A 303 4.19 -20.00 -10.02
N ILE A 304 4.60 -19.33 -11.10
CA ILE A 304 3.78 -18.28 -11.73
C ILE A 304 2.49 -18.85 -12.33
N ALA A 305 2.54 -20.05 -12.94
CA ALA A 305 1.36 -20.71 -13.49
C ALA A 305 0.34 -21.14 -12.43
N SER A 306 0.72 -21.17 -11.15
CA SER A 306 -0.23 -21.39 -10.04
C SER A 306 -1.07 -20.14 -9.72
N TYR A 307 -0.47 -18.94 -9.83
CA TYR A 307 -1.10 -17.67 -9.46
C TYR A 307 -1.84 -16.98 -10.61
N LEU A 308 -1.31 -17.09 -11.84
CA LEU A 308 -1.94 -16.55 -13.05
C LEU A 308 -3.19 -17.34 -13.42
N ASP A 309 -4.20 -16.68 -13.97
CA ASP A 309 -5.38 -17.32 -14.55
C ASP A 309 -5.09 -17.86 -15.96
N PHE A 310 -4.38 -17.08 -16.76
CA PHE A 310 -3.84 -17.47 -18.07
C PHE A 310 -2.51 -16.75 -18.34
N ILE A 311 -1.77 -17.25 -19.33
CA ILE A 311 -0.41 -16.85 -19.69
C ILE A 311 -0.40 -16.50 -21.17
N ASN A 312 -0.11 -15.25 -21.50
CA ASN A 312 -0.05 -14.74 -22.88
C ASN A 312 1.37 -14.99 -23.41
N LEU A 313 1.57 -16.09 -24.14
CA LEU A 313 2.86 -16.42 -24.74
C LEU A 313 3.08 -15.54 -25.96
N MET A 314 4.09 -14.67 -25.93
CA MET A 314 4.42 -13.73 -27.01
C MET A 314 5.10 -14.45 -28.17
N ALA A 315 4.31 -15.22 -28.92
CA ALA A 315 4.77 -16.11 -29.99
C ALA A 315 4.95 -15.38 -31.34
N TYR A 316 5.68 -14.28 -31.27
CA TYR A 316 6.09 -13.36 -32.33
C TYR A 316 7.42 -12.71 -31.91
N ASP A 317 8.02 -11.87 -32.77
CA ASP A 317 9.38 -11.33 -32.59
C ASP A 317 10.44 -12.42 -32.34
N PHE A 318 10.24 -13.61 -32.92
CA PHE A 318 11.26 -14.66 -32.94
C PHE A 318 12.49 -14.23 -33.76
N HIS A 319 12.25 -13.49 -34.84
CA HIS A 319 13.25 -12.95 -35.75
C HIS A 319 12.92 -11.52 -36.18
N GLY A 320 13.95 -10.74 -36.53
CA GLY A 320 13.78 -9.33 -36.94
C GLY A 320 15.10 -8.60 -37.14
N LYS A 321 15.04 -7.28 -37.32
CA LYS A 321 16.15 -6.38 -37.73
C LYS A 321 17.42 -6.38 -36.85
N TRP A 322 17.43 -7.13 -35.75
CA TRP A 322 18.60 -7.40 -34.90
C TRP A 322 19.47 -8.55 -35.42
N GLU A 323 18.96 -9.37 -36.34
CA GLU A 323 19.70 -10.42 -37.05
C GLU A 323 20.28 -9.93 -38.40
N LYS A 324 21.26 -10.68 -38.93
CA LYS A 324 21.93 -10.39 -40.22
C LYS A 324 21.37 -11.22 -41.38
N GLU A 325 20.31 -11.96 -41.12
CA GLU A 325 19.67 -12.93 -42.01
C GLU A 325 18.16 -12.73 -41.87
N THR A 326 17.40 -12.88 -42.96
CA THR A 326 15.94 -12.86 -42.91
C THR A 326 15.44 -14.01 -42.04
N GLY A 327 14.48 -13.72 -41.17
CA GLY A 327 13.81 -14.71 -40.35
C GLY A 327 12.36 -14.31 -40.15
N HIS A 328 11.48 -15.30 -40.05
CA HIS A 328 10.04 -15.04 -39.97
C HIS A 328 9.63 -14.50 -38.58
N ASN A 329 8.67 -13.57 -38.54
CA ASN A 329 8.19 -12.95 -37.28
C ASN A 329 7.66 -14.01 -36.28
N ALA A 330 6.76 -14.88 -36.74
CA ALA A 330 6.07 -15.89 -35.94
C ALA A 330 5.92 -17.26 -36.64
N PRO A 331 7.01 -17.97 -36.99
CA PRO A 331 6.92 -19.25 -37.69
C PRO A 331 6.29 -20.32 -36.79
N LEU A 332 5.35 -21.12 -37.31
CA LEU A 332 4.69 -22.17 -36.49
C LEU A 332 5.69 -23.26 -36.12
N TYR A 333 6.41 -23.76 -37.13
CA TYR A 333 7.56 -24.66 -37.00
C TYR A 333 8.81 -23.96 -37.53
N ALA A 334 9.99 -24.29 -37.00
CA ALA A 334 11.24 -23.75 -37.54
C ALA A 334 11.62 -24.45 -38.86
N PRO A 335 12.24 -23.74 -39.83
CA PRO A 335 12.63 -24.32 -41.10
C PRO A 335 13.81 -25.30 -40.94
N SER A 336 13.94 -26.24 -41.87
CA SER A 336 15.02 -27.23 -41.92
C SER A 336 16.41 -26.58 -42.08
N SER A 337 16.46 -25.41 -42.72
CA SER A 337 17.64 -24.59 -42.96
C SER A 337 18.20 -23.86 -41.73
N ASP A 338 17.46 -23.82 -40.62
CA ASP A 338 17.94 -23.19 -39.38
C ASP A 338 19.07 -23.99 -38.71
N SER A 339 19.93 -23.26 -37.99
CA SER A 339 20.84 -23.88 -37.02
C SER A 339 20.08 -24.53 -35.86
N GLU A 340 20.65 -25.56 -35.25
CA GLU A 340 20.03 -26.27 -34.11
C GLU A 340 19.71 -25.36 -32.90
N TRP A 341 20.36 -24.19 -32.78
CA TRP A 341 19.96 -23.18 -31.79
C TRP A 341 18.75 -22.37 -32.27
N ARG A 342 18.76 -21.87 -33.51
CA ARG A 342 17.64 -21.09 -34.09
C ARG A 342 16.36 -21.92 -34.21
N LYS A 343 16.44 -23.24 -34.43
CA LYS A 343 15.27 -24.15 -34.45
C LYS A 343 14.38 -24.10 -33.20
N GLN A 344 14.89 -23.61 -32.05
CA GLN A 344 14.07 -23.39 -30.85
C GLN A 344 13.07 -22.22 -30.99
N LEU A 345 13.23 -21.37 -32.01
CA LEU A 345 12.50 -20.11 -32.23
C LEU A 345 11.29 -20.31 -33.15
N SER A 346 10.34 -21.13 -32.70
CA SER A 346 9.02 -21.27 -33.35
C SER A 346 7.90 -21.36 -32.32
N VAL A 347 6.65 -21.09 -32.75
CA VAL A 347 5.45 -21.18 -31.89
C VAL A 347 5.36 -22.54 -31.20
N ASP A 348 5.57 -23.64 -31.96
CA ASP A 348 5.52 -25.00 -31.45
C ASP A 348 6.60 -25.30 -30.40
N ASN A 349 7.85 -24.95 -30.68
CA ASN A 349 8.97 -25.18 -29.76
C ASN A 349 8.87 -24.32 -28.49
N ALA A 350 8.41 -23.07 -28.61
CA ALA A 350 8.24 -22.20 -27.45
C ALA A 350 7.09 -22.65 -26.54
N ALA A 351 5.92 -22.99 -27.11
CA ALA A 351 4.81 -23.52 -26.33
C ALA A 351 5.17 -24.87 -25.69
N SER A 352 5.88 -25.74 -26.41
CA SER A 352 6.41 -27.01 -25.89
C SER A 352 7.43 -26.81 -24.77
N LEU A 353 8.27 -25.78 -24.83
CA LEU A 353 9.20 -25.41 -23.74
C LEU A 353 8.43 -25.00 -22.47
N TRP A 354 7.41 -24.15 -22.60
CA TRP A 354 6.60 -23.70 -21.46
C TRP A 354 5.85 -24.88 -20.80
N VAL A 355 5.25 -25.78 -21.59
CA VAL A 355 4.63 -27.01 -21.08
C VAL A 355 5.66 -27.92 -20.40
N LYS A 356 6.84 -28.11 -21.00
CA LYS A 356 7.94 -28.92 -20.45
C LYS A 356 8.49 -28.37 -19.13
N LEU A 357 8.39 -27.06 -18.92
CA LEU A 357 8.75 -26.38 -17.66
C LEU A 357 7.60 -26.35 -16.64
N GLY A 358 6.42 -26.88 -16.96
CA GLY A 358 5.32 -27.08 -16.01
C GLY A 358 4.10 -26.16 -16.18
N ALA A 359 4.01 -25.38 -17.26
CA ALA A 359 2.80 -24.60 -17.55
C ALA A 359 1.65 -25.52 -18.01
N PRO A 360 0.44 -25.42 -17.42
CA PRO A 360 -0.74 -26.12 -17.92
C PRO A 360 -1.12 -25.60 -19.32
N LYS A 361 -1.41 -26.52 -20.26
CA LYS A 361 -1.74 -26.17 -21.65
C LYS A 361 -2.97 -25.27 -21.74
N GLU A 362 -3.97 -25.55 -20.92
CA GLU A 362 -5.23 -24.82 -20.79
C GLU A 362 -5.07 -23.36 -20.29
N LYS A 363 -3.89 -23.02 -19.73
CA LYS A 363 -3.53 -21.65 -19.36
C LYS A 363 -2.69 -20.92 -20.39
N LEU A 364 -2.00 -21.62 -21.30
CA LEU A 364 -1.19 -21.00 -22.35
C LEU A 364 -2.10 -20.50 -23.47
N VAL A 365 -2.12 -19.18 -23.64
CA VAL A 365 -2.81 -18.46 -24.71
C VAL A 365 -1.74 -17.96 -25.67
N ILE A 366 -1.84 -18.34 -26.95
CA ILE A 366 -0.71 -18.28 -27.87
C ILE A 366 -0.80 -17.03 -28.75
N GLY A 367 0.24 -16.19 -28.73
CA GLY A 367 0.33 -14.93 -29.46
C GLY A 367 0.30 -15.09 -30.98
N MET A 368 -0.45 -14.21 -31.62
CA MET A 368 -0.61 -14.06 -33.06
C MET A 368 -0.29 -12.60 -33.41
N PRO A 369 0.72 -12.33 -34.24
CA PRO A 369 0.97 -10.98 -34.71
C PRO A 369 -0.03 -10.59 -35.80
N THR A 370 -0.53 -9.36 -35.76
CA THR A 370 -1.21 -8.71 -36.91
C THR A 370 -0.26 -7.74 -37.61
N TYR A 371 1.03 -8.11 -37.62
CA TYR A 371 2.14 -7.34 -38.16
C TYR A 371 3.23 -8.27 -38.69
N GLY A 372 4.11 -7.75 -39.54
CA GLY A 372 5.32 -8.42 -40.01
C GLY A 372 6.58 -7.74 -39.51
N ARG A 373 7.65 -8.53 -39.35
CA ARG A 373 9.02 -8.01 -39.18
C ARG A 373 9.69 -7.96 -40.54
N SER A 374 10.30 -6.82 -40.86
CA SER A 374 10.84 -6.53 -42.19
C SER A 374 12.36 -6.34 -42.19
N PHE A 375 12.98 -6.67 -43.32
CA PHE A 375 14.41 -6.61 -43.57
C PHE A 375 14.66 -5.94 -44.93
N THR A 376 15.80 -5.26 -45.07
CA THR A 376 16.36 -4.91 -46.38
C THR A 376 17.42 -5.96 -46.72
N LEU A 377 17.26 -6.64 -47.86
CA LEU A 377 18.16 -7.67 -48.36
C LEU A 377 19.55 -7.08 -48.67
N ALA A 378 20.60 -7.91 -48.58
CA ALA A 378 21.95 -7.55 -49.02
C ALA A 378 22.24 -8.00 -50.46
N ASN A 379 21.37 -8.82 -51.05
CA ASN A 379 21.37 -9.26 -52.45
C ASN A 379 19.95 -9.74 -52.79
N THR A 380 19.36 -9.25 -53.87
CA THR A 380 17.96 -9.50 -54.26
C THR A 380 17.70 -10.94 -54.70
N ASP A 381 18.69 -11.58 -55.32
CA ASP A 381 18.66 -12.98 -55.76
C ASP A 381 18.66 -13.97 -54.58
N LYS A 382 18.86 -13.48 -53.36
CA LYS A 382 18.67 -14.20 -52.10
C LYS A 382 17.52 -13.56 -51.34
N HIS A 383 16.33 -14.09 -51.57
CA HIS A 383 15.06 -13.55 -51.08
C HIS A 383 14.22 -14.59 -50.29
N GLY A 384 14.81 -15.73 -49.94
CA GLY A 384 14.20 -16.75 -49.10
C GLY A 384 14.37 -16.49 -47.59
N PRO A 385 13.91 -17.40 -46.72
CA PRO A 385 14.33 -17.44 -45.32
C PRO A 385 15.85 -17.64 -45.22
N ASN A 386 16.46 -17.06 -44.19
CA ASN A 386 17.91 -17.10 -43.93
C ASN A 386 18.77 -16.47 -45.05
N ALA A 387 18.18 -15.54 -45.82
CA ALA A 387 18.90 -14.73 -46.79
C ALA A 387 19.66 -13.57 -46.10
N PRO A 388 20.88 -13.21 -46.53
CA PRO A 388 21.63 -12.12 -45.92
C PRO A 388 20.90 -10.77 -46.01
N ALA A 389 20.76 -10.08 -44.87
CA ALA A 389 20.15 -8.77 -44.75
C ALA A 389 21.20 -7.69 -44.45
N SER A 390 20.96 -6.48 -44.97
CA SER A 390 21.81 -5.29 -44.78
C SER A 390 21.31 -4.36 -43.67
N ALA A 391 19.99 -4.30 -43.47
CA ALA A 391 19.32 -3.50 -42.45
C ALA A 391 17.92 -4.07 -42.14
N GLY A 392 17.19 -3.42 -41.23
CA GLY A 392 15.73 -3.56 -41.17
C GLY A 392 15.06 -3.07 -42.46
N GLY A 393 13.81 -3.46 -42.69
CA GLY A 393 13.02 -2.93 -43.81
C GLY A 393 12.70 -1.45 -43.65
N ARG A 394 12.29 -0.82 -44.75
CA ARG A 394 11.76 0.56 -44.78
C ARG A 394 10.52 0.66 -43.86
N GLU A 395 10.33 1.83 -43.26
CA GLU A 395 9.22 2.07 -42.32
C GLU A 395 7.86 2.19 -43.03
N GLY A 396 6.80 1.71 -42.38
CA GLY A 396 5.44 1.84 -42.87
C GLY A 396 4.90 3.28 -42.80
N VAL A 397 4.03 3.64 -43.74
CA VAL A 397 3.43 5.00 -43.85
C VAL A 397 2.66 5.40 -42.60
N TYR A 398 2.09 4.43 -41.88
CA TYR A 398 1.20 4.64 -40.75
C TYR A 398 1.77 4.11 -39.42
N THR A 399 2.59 3.04 -39.46
CA THR A 399 3.28 2.50 -38.27
C THR A 399 4.57 3.24 -37.95
N LYS A 400 5.35 3.66 -38.96
CA LYS A 400 6.58 4.47 -38.84
C LYS A 400 7.66 3.87 -37.93
N GLU A 401 7.87 2.56 -38.02
CA GLU A 401 9.05 1.90 -37.46
C GLU A 401 9.77 1.11 -38.58
N SER A 402 11.05 1.41 -38.82
CA SER A 402 11.87 0.59 -39.71
C SER A 402 12.01 -0.83 -39.17
N GLY A 403 11.79 -1.84 -40.02
CA GLY A 403 11.78 -3.25 -39.65
C GLY A 403 10.45 -3.77 -39.07
N PHE A 404 9.36 -3.03 -39.23
CA PHE A 404 8.01 -3.37 -38.75
C PHE A 404 6.94 -2.84 -39.70
N LEU A 405 5.89 -3.62 -39.98
CA LEU A 405 4.74 -3.21 -40.80
C LEU A 405 3.45 -3.85 -40.26
N ALA A 406 2.35 -3.10 -40.19
CA ALA A 406 1.03 -3.64 -39.84
C ALA A 406 0.48 -4.54 -40.97
N TYR A 407 -0.46 -5.44 -40.67
CA TYR A 407 -1.06 -6.31 -41.71
C TYR A 407 -1.69 -5.50 -42.85
N TYR A 408 -2.35 -4.38 -42.53
CA TYR A 408 -2.91 -3.49 -43.56
C TYR A 408 -1.83 -2.80 -44.44
N GLU A 409 -0.60 -2.57 -43.95
CA GLU A 409 0.52 -2.06 -44.77
C GLU A 409 1.11 -3.16 -45.67
N ILE A 410 1.17 -4.38 -45.17
CA ILE A 410 1.54 -5.58 -45.93
C ILE A 410 0.51 -5.84 -47.06
N CYS A 411 -0.78 -5.67 -46.78
CA CYS A 411 -1.83 -5.71 -47.80
C CYS A 411 -1.65 -4.63 -48.89
N GLU A 412 -1.28 -3.39 -48.51
CA GLU A 412 -0.93 -2.36 -49.49
C GLU A 412 0.25 -2.81 -50.38
N MET A 413 1.30 -3.41 -49.83
CA MET A 413 2.44 -3.91 -50.63
C MET A 413 2.03 -5.02 -51.61
N LEU A 414 1.28 -6.03 -51.15
CA LEU A 414 0.84 -7.16 -51.96
C LEU A 414 -0.09 -6.73 -53.11
N LEU A 415 -0.96 -5.76 -52.87
CA LEU A 415 -1.85 -5.19 -53.91
C LEU A 415 -1.15 -4.25 -54.89
N ASN A 416 0.07 -3.78 -54.58
CA ASN A 416 0.87 -2.92 -55.44
C ASN A 416 2.05 -3.65 -56.12
N GLY A 417 2.04 -4.99 -56.14
CA GLY A 417 2.96 -5.81 -56.94
C GLY A 417 4.12 -6.47 -56.18
N ALA A 418 4.13 -6.46 -54.85
CA ALA A 418 5.04 -7.31 -54.09
C ALA A 418 4.75 -8.80 -54.37
N VAL A 419 5.80 -9.62 -54.36
CA VAL A 419 5.70 -11.07 -54.58
C VAL A 419 5.31 -11.77 -53.27
N TYR A 420 4.25 -12.57 -53.30
CA TYR A 420 3.84 -13.42 -52.16
C TYR A 420 4.52 -14.79 -52.25
N VAL A 421 5.04 -15.28 -51.12
CA VAL A 421 5.59 -16.64 -51.00
C VAL A 421 5.01 -17.31 -49.77
N TRP A 422 4.62 -18.58 -49.90
CA TRP A 422 4.19 -19.41 -48.77
C TRP A 422 5.25 -20.46 -48.44
N ASP A 423 5.68 -20.50 -47.18
CA ASP A 423 6.62 -21.52 -46.70
C ASP A 423 5.87 -22.74 -46.15
N GLU A 424 6.05 -23.90 -46.81
CA GLU A 424 5.41 -25.16 -46.41
C GLU A 424 6.11 -25.89 -45.26
N GLU A 425 7.27 -25.46 -44.77
CA GLU A 425 7.85 -25.98 -43.52
C GLU A 425 7.37 -25.15 -42.33
N MET A 426 7.51 -23.83 -42.40
CA MET A 426 7.14 -22.90 -41.33
C MET A 426 5.62 -22.65 -41.21
N LYS A 427 4.84 -22.97 -42.26
CA LYS A 427 3.37 -22.79 -42.38
C LYS A 427 2.91 -21.33 -42.23
N VAL A 428 3.65 -20.42 -42.84
CA VAL A 428 3.47 -18.95 -42.80
C VAL A 428 3.92 -18.33 -44.13
N PRO A 429 3.40 -17.15 -44.51
CA PRO A 429 3.86 -16.42 -45.69
C PRO A 429 5.08 -15.52 -45.41
N TYR A 430 5.75 -15.12 -46.48
CA TYR A 430 6.55 -13.90 -46.52
C TYR A 430 6.35 -13.20 -47.87
N LEU A 431 6.74 -11.92 -47.96
CA LEU A 431 6.70 -11.17 -49.21
C LEU A 431 8.06 -10.58 -49.57
N VAL A 432 8.22 -10.27 -50.86
CA VAL A 432 9.42 -9.63 -51.42
C VAL A 432 9.01 -8.47 -52.34
N ASP A 433 9.55 -7.27 -52.11
CA ASP A 433 9.37 -6.08 -52.94
C ASP A 433 10.74 -5.45 -53.23
N GLY A 434 11.35 -5.85 -54.35
CA GLY A 434 12.72 -5.49 -54.70
C GLY A 434 13.72 -5.93 -53.62
N ASP A 435 14.25 -4.96 -52.88
CA ASP A 435 15.18 -5.19 -51.76
C ASP A 435 14.48 -5.42 -50.40
N GLN A 436 13.15 -5.29 -50.32
CA GLN A 436 12.41 -5.46 -49.07
C GLN A 436 11.91 -6.89 -48.91
N TRP A 437 12.04 -7.42 -47.70
CA TRP A 437 11.53 -8.74 -47.30
C TRP A 437 10.70 -8.59 -46.02
N VAL A 438 9.53 -9.23 -45.93
CA VAL A 438 8.67 -9.17 -44.74
C VAL A 438 8.08 -10.54 -44.42
N GLY A 439 8.30 -11.04 -43.20
CA GLY A 439 7.63 -12.24 -42.67
C GLY A 439 6.45 -11.86 -41.78
N PHE A 440 5.26 -12.39 -42.07
CA PHE A 440 3.98 -11.96 -41.49
C PHE A 440 2.96 -13.11 -41.37
N ASP A 441 1.80 -12.85 -40.77
CA ASP A 441 0.69 -13.80 -40.72
C ASP A 441 -0.48 -13.33 -41.61
N ASP A 442 -1.01 -14.24 -42.43
CA ASP A 442 -2.24 -14.08 -43.22
C ASP A 442 -3.35 -15.01 -42.70
N GLU A 443 -4.57 -14.96 -43.27
CA GLU A 443 -5.64 -15.87 -42.86
C GLU A 443 -5.27 -17.36 -42.94
N ARG A 444 -4.40 -17.77 -43.88
CA ARG A 444 -3.97 -19.16 -44.05
C ARG A 444 -3.05 -19.60 -42.90
N ALA A 445 -2.08 -18.77 -42.53
CA ALA A 445 -1.21 -18.96 -41.38
C ALA A 445 -2.01 -18.98 -40.07
N ILE A 446 -2.89 -18.00 -39.88
CA ILE A 446 -3.75 -17.91 -38.70
C ILE A 446 -4.63 -19.17 -38.57
N ARG A 447 -5.33 -19.62 -39.63
CA ARG A 447 -6.14 -20.85 -39.55
C ARG A 447 -5.30 -22.08 -39.21
N ASN A 448 -4.11 -22.23 -39.79
CA ASN A 448 -3.19 -23.32 -39.44
C ASN A 448 -2.81 -23.28 -37.94
N LYS A 449 -2.47 -22.09 -37.42
CA LYS A 449 -2.16 -21.89 -35.99
C LYS A 449 -3.37 -22.17 -35.09
N MET A 450 -4.59 -21.81 -35.48
CA MET A 450 -5.80 -22.15 -34.72
C MET A 450 -6.09 -23.65 -34.71
N GLN A 451 -5.85 -24.35 -35.82
CA GLN A 451 -5.96 -25.81 -35.88
C GLN A 451 -4.90 -26.50 -35.01
N TRP A 452 -3.66 -25.99 -34.99
CA TRP A 452 -2.60 -26.46 -34.09
C TRP A 452 -2.92 -26.18 -32.61
N ILE A 453 -3.52 -25.02 -32.26
CA ILE A 453 -4.03 -24.72 -30.90
C ILE A 453 -5.06 -25.77 -30.47
N LYS A 454 -6.08 -26.00 -31.31
CA LYS A 454 -7.15 -26.98 -31.06
C LYS A 454 -6.60 -28.40 -30.91
N SER A 455 -5.69 -28.81 -31.80
CA SER A 455 -5.09 -30.16 -31.79
C SER A 455 -4.19 -30.42 -30.60
N ASN A 456 -3.52 -29.37 -30.08
CA ASN A 456 -2.66 -29.48 -28.91
C ASN A 456 -3.39 -29.28 -27.57
N GLY A 457 -4.59 -28.68 -27.57
CA GLY A 457 -5.33 -28.37 -26.35
C GLY A 457 -4.82 -27.14 -25.60
N PHE A 458 -4.36 -26.11 -26.31
CA PHE A 458 -3.96 -24.83 -25.71
C PHE A 458 -5.17 -23.94 -25.37
N GLY A 459 -5.01 -23.05 -24.38
CA GLY A 459 -6.09 -22.26 -23.78
C GLY A 459 -6.72 -21.19 -24.68
N GLY A 460 -6.11 -20.85 -25.82
CA GLY A 460 -6.65 -19.89 -26.78
C GLY A 460 -5.58 -19.19 -27.63
N ALA A 461 -6.02 -18.16 -28.35
CA ALA A 461 -5.17 -17.23 -29.09
C ALA A 461 -5.12 -15.85 -28.41
N MET A 462 -3.95 -15.22 -28.47
CA MET A 462 -3.71 -13.84 -28.04
C MET A 462 -3.30 -13.03 -29.28
N VAL A 463 -3.64 -11.75 -29.35
CA VAL A 463 -3.38 -10.91 -30.53
C VAL A 463 -2.63 -9.65 -30.16
N TRP A 464 -1.46 -9.46 -30.77
CA TRP A 464 -0.74 -8.19 -30.81
C TRP A 464 -0.76 -7.65 -32.24
N THR A 465 -1.67 -6.74 -32.61
CA THR A 465 -2.72 -6.08 -31.80
C THR A 465 -4.04 -5.97 -32.58
N ILE A 466 -5.12 -5.56 -31.91
CA ILE A 466 -6.42 -5.36 -32.54
C ILE A 466 -6.42 -4.25 -33.61
N ASP A 467 -5.53 -3.27 -33.45
CA ASP A 467 -5.47 -2.05 -34.26
C ASP A 467 -4.58 -2.16 -35.52
N MET A 468 -4.03 -3.35 -35.80
CA MET A 468 -3.17 -3.62 -36.98
C MET A 468 -3.73 -4.65 -37.97
N ASP A 469 -4.82 -5.34 -37.62
CA ASP A 469 -5.63 -6.12 -38.57
C ASP A 469 -6.38 -5.17 -39.55
N ASP A 470 -7.01 -5.67 -40.62
CA ASP A 470 -7.88 -4.81 -41.46
C ASP A 470 -9.24 -4.57 -40.79
N PHE A 471 -9.23 -3.73 -39.76
CA PHE A 471 -10.39 -3.39 -38.93
C PHE A 471 -11.52 -2.66 -39.67
N LYS A 472 -11.19 -2.06 -40.83
CA LYS A 472 -12.17 -1.44 -41.74
C LYS A 472 -12.70 -2.44 -42.77
N GLY A 473 -11.91 -3.46 -43.11
CA GLY A 473 -12.20 -4.43 -44.16
C GLY A 473 -12.05 -3.84 -45.57
N GLU A 474 -11.30 -2.75 -45.69
CA GLU A 474 -11.26 -1.87 -46.87
C GLU A 474 -9.87 -1.88 -47.55
N VAL A 475 -8.86 -2.52 -46.94
CA VAL A 475 -7.45 -2.42 -47.37
C VAL A 475 -7.00 -3.70 -48.07
N CYS A 476 -7.28 -4.87 -47.50
CA CYS A 476 -6.80 -6.15 -48.02
C CYS A 476 -7.64 -6.72 -49.19
N GLY A 477 -8.59 -5.95 -49.74
CA GLY A 477 -9.45 -6.36 -50.86
C GLY A 477 -10.51 -7.42 -50.54
N GLY A 478 -10.47 -8.05 -49.36
CA GLY A 478 -11.41 -9.09 -48.94
C GLY A 478 -12.82 -8.60 -48.57
N ASN A 479 -13.04 -7.30 -48.37
CA ASN A 479 -14.32 -6.71 -47.93
C ASN A 479 -14.87 -7.27 -46.60
N VAL A 480 -13.97 -7.67 -45.69
CA VAL A 480 -14.28 -8.28 -44.39
C VAL A 480 -13.53 -7.55 -43.29
N LYS A 481 -14.25 -7.02 -42.28
CA LYS A 481 -13.63 -6.42 -41.10
C LYS A 481 -12.94 -7.46 -40.23
N TYR A 482 -11.73 -7.15 -39.79
CA TYR A 482 -10.87 -8.03 -38.97
C TYR A 482 -10.69 -9.42 -39.61
N PRO A 483 -10.11 -9.52 -40.83
CA PRO A 483 -9.96 -10.80 -41.51
C PRO A 483 -9.16 -11.82 -40.69
N LEU A 484 -8.10 -11.39 -39.99
CA LEU A 484 -7.25 -12.26 -39.17
C LEU A 484 -7.93 -12.64 -37.85
N ILE A 485 -8.33 -11.66 -37.03
CA ILE A 485 -8.92 -11.92 -35.70
C ILE A 485 -10.30 -12.59 -35.84
N GLY A 486 -11.05 -12.22 -36.88
CA GLY A 486 -12.27 -12.89 -37.27
C GLY A 486 -12.05 -14.36 -37.67
N ALA A 487 -10.92 -14.70 -38.32
CA ALA A 487 -10.59 -16.10 -38.62
C ALA A 487 -10.23 -16.88 -37.35
N MET A 488 -9.54 -16.25 -36.38
CA MET A 488 -9.35 -16.84 -35.05
C MET A 488 -10.68 -17.16 -34.37
N ARG A 489 -11.64 -16.23 -34.44
CA ARG A 489 -12.99 -16.37 -33.87
C ARG A 489 -13.82 -17.45 -34.56
N GLU A 490 -13.74 -17.52 -35.88
CA GLU A 490 -14.42 -18.53 -36.71
C GLU A 490 -13.86 -19.93 -36.42
N GLU A 491 -12.53 -20.08 -36.31
CA GLU A 491 -11.87 -21.36 -36.03
C GLU A 491 -12.02 -21.85 -34.58
N LEU A 492 -11.89 -20.96 -33.59
CA LEU A 492 -11.88 -21.34 -32.17
C LEU A 492 -13.27 -21.38 -31.53
N LEU A 493 -14.19 -20.51 -31.97
CA LEU A 493 -15.52 -20.34 -31.37
C LEU A 493 -16.68 -20.71 -32.30
N GLY A 494 -16.40 -20.97 -33.59
CA GLY A 494 -17.44 -21.24 -34.59
C GLY A 494 -18.28 -20.01 -34.97
N ILE A 495 -17.87 -18.81 -34.56
CA ILE A 495 -18.62 -17.57 -34.83
C ILE A 495 -18.09 -16.95 -36.12
N SER A 496 -18.83 -17.19 -37.22
CA SER A 496 -18.41 -16.77 -38.56
C SER A 496 -18.20 -15.26 -38.71
N ARG A 497 -17.37 -14.88 -39.69
CA ARG A 497 -17.14 -13.49 -40.11
C ARG A 497 -18.28 -12.90 -40.95
N GLY A 498 -19.06 -13.74 -41.62
CA GLY A 498 -20.19 -13.30 -42.46
C GLY A 498 -20.48 -14.26 -43.62
N LYS A 499 -21.69 -14.18 -44.20
CA LYS A 499 -22.14 -15.13 -45.24
C LYS A 499 -21.32 -15.11 -46.54
N GLU A 500 -20.71 -13.96 -46.84
CA GLU A 500 -19.93 -13.74 -48.06
C GLU A 500 -18.43 -13.57 -47.76
N ALA A 501 -18.03 -13.67 -46.49
CA ALA A 501 -16.67 -13.52 -46.04
C ALA A 501 -15.79 -14.68 -46.53
N LYS A 502 -14.71 -14.35 -47.25
CA LYS A 502 -13.70 -15.29 -47.74
C LYS A 502 -12.31 -14.79 -47.36
N ASP A 503 -11.38 -15.71 -47.23
CA ASP A 503 -9.97 -15.38 -47.05
C ASP A 503 -9.39 -14.84 -48.37
N VAL A 504 -8.43 -13.91 -48.28
CA VAL A 504 -7.74 -13.36 -49.45
C VAL A 504 -6.75 -14.39 -49.99
N ASN A 505 -6.91 -14.82 -51.24
CA ASN A 505 -5.99 -15.76 -51.88
C ASN A 505 -4.79 -15.02 -52.50
N TRP A 506 -3.84 -14.61 -51.66
CA TRP A 506 -2.64 -13.86 -52.09
C TRP A 506 -1.86 -14.55 -53.21
N THR A 507 -1.78 -15.89 -53.22
CA THR A 507 -1.16 -16.70 -54.29
C THR A 507 -1.78 -16.51 -55.69
N ALA A 508 -2.94 -15.85 -55.80
CA ALA A 508 -3.62 -15.56 -57.07
C ALA A 508 -3.90 -14.05 -57.29
N ILE A 509 -3.30 -13.17 -56.46
CA ILE A 509 -3.55 -11.73 -56.44
C ILE A 509 -2.24 -10.93 -56.43
N ALA A 510 -1.25 -11.38 -55.65
CA ALA A 510 0.09 -10.80 -55.61
C ALA A 510 0.94 -11.25 -56.82
N ALA A 511 2.08 -10.60 -57.04
CA ALA A 511 3.01 -10.96 -58.11
C ALA A 511 3.71 -12.31 -57.83
N THR A 512 4.30 -12.90 -58.87
CA THR A 512 5.18 -14.08 -58.78
C THR A 512 6.60 -13.74 -59.26
N PHE A 513 7.58 -14.60 -58.95
CA PHE A 513 8.93 -14.45 -59.49
C PHE A 513 9.03 -14.69 -61.01
N GLU A 514 7.97 -15.17 -61.68
CA GLU A 514 7.91 -15.30 -63.14
C GLU A 514 7.59 -13.96 -63.83
N ASP A 515 7.12 -12.95 -63.09
CA ASP A 515 6.63 -11.67 -63.62
C ASP A 515 7.69 -10.55 -63.70
N ILE A 516 8.95 -10.82 -63.30
CA ILE A 516 10.00 -9.80 -63.13
C ILE A 516 11.04 -9.85 -64.27
N GLU A 517 11.09 -8.81 -65.11
CA GLU A 517 12.02 -8.71 -66.26
C GLU A 517 13.37 -8.04 -65.87
N GLU A 518 14.49 -8.67 -66.22
CA GLU A 518 15.82 -8.47 -65.62
C GLU A 518 16.73 -7.44 -66.36
N LYS A 519 17.57 -6.69 -65.62
CA LYS A 519 18.66 -5.81 -66.15
C LYS A 519 19.94 -5.85 -65.29
N PRO A 520 21.15 -5.64 -65.86
CA PRO A 520 22.41 -6.23 -65.34
C PRO A 520 23.34 -5.34 -64.48
N GLU A 521 24.28 -6.01 -63.79
CA GLU A 521 25.23 -5.48 -62.77
C GLU A 521 26.50 -4.74 -63.28
N PRO A 522 27.18 -3.96 -62.39
CA PRO A 522 28.62 -3.65 -62.39
C PRO A 522 29.43 -4.33 -61.23
N ILE A 523 30.77 -4.25 -61.27
CA ILE A 523 31.70 -5.26 -60.67
C ILE A 523 32.51 -4.79 -59.41
N LYS A 524 32.96 -5.79 -58.62
CA LYS A 524 33.65 -5.80 -57.29
C LYS A 524 35.13 -5.32 -57.23
N ILE A 525 35.64 -5.07 -56.00
CA ILE A 525 36.95 -5.47 -55.35
C ILE A 525 37.15 -4.58 -54.08
N SER A 526 37.37 -5.02 -52.82
CA SER A 526 38.32 -5.93 -52.10
C SER A 526 39.72 -5.31 -51.82
N VAL A 527 40.49 -5.55 -50.72
CA VAL A 527 40.31 -6.25 -49.41
C VAL A 527 41.54 -5.93 -48.48
N ASP A 528 41.47 -6.20 -47.16
CA ASP A 528 42.59 -6.23 -46.17
C ASP A 528 43.33 -4.89 -45.84
N GLU A 529 44.20 -4.73 -44.80
CA GLU A 529 44.86 -5.67 -43.84
C GLU A 529 45.24 -5.01 -42.46
N VAL A 530 45.89 -5.78 -41.56
CA VAL A 530 46.70 -5.43 -40.35
C VAL A 530 45.96 -5.13 -39.03
N LEU A 531 46.23 -5.67 -37.82
CA LEU A 531 46.84 -6.90 -37.22
C LEU A 531 47.54 -6.54 -35.88
N LYS A 532 47.12 -7.14 -34.74
CA LYS A 532 47.93 -7.58 -33.56
C LYS A 532 48.82 -6.52 -32.84
N LYS A 533 48.84 -6.41 -31.50
CA LYS A 533 49.44 -7.41 -30.57
C LYS A 533 48.94 -7.27 -29.10
N VAL A 534 49.68 -7.75 -28.08
CA VAL A 534 49.03 -8.30 -26.85
C VAL A 534 49.88 -8.35 -25.53
N ARG A 535 49.19 -8.29 -24.35
CA ARG A 535 49.59 -8.62 -22.93
C ARG A 535 50.51 -7.63 -22.17
N LYS A 536 50.29 -7.25 -20.88
CA LYS A 536 50.16 -7.99 -19.57
C LYS A 536 51.44 -8.76 -19.13
N PRO A 537 51.73 -8.97 -17.82
CA PRO A 537 51.33 -8.24 -16.58
C PRO A 537 52.47 -8.13 -15.51
N GLN A 538 52.17 -7.60 -14.30
CA GLN A 538 52.57 -8.07 -12.93
C GLN A 538 52.82 -6.93 -11.92
N GLY A 539 52.55 -7.18 -10.63
CA GLY A 539 52.94 -6.28 -9.52
C GLY A 539 51.98 -6.27 -8.32
N ALA A 540 52.08 -7.24 -7.41
CA ALA A 540 51.24 -7.31 -6.21
C ALA A 540 52.01 -6.99 -4.91
N LYS A 541 51.44 -6.18 -4.01
CA LYS A 541 51.86 -6.07 -2.61
C LYS A 541 50.64 -5.94 -1.67
N LYS A 542 50.78 -6.51 -0.47
CA LYS A 542 49.77 -6.51 0.60
C LYS A 542 50.04 -5.36 1.59
N GLN A 543 48.98 -4.70 2.04
CA GLN A 543 48.88 -4.14 3.40
C GLN A 543 47.42 -4.25 3.87
N ARG A 544 47.07 -4.13 5.16
CA ARG A 544 47.59 -4.79 6.38
C ARG A 544 46.57 -4.41 7.47
N ILE A 545 45.70 -5.35 7.86
CA ILE A 545 44.64 -5.08 8.85
C ILE A 545 45.25 -4.57 10.16
N LYS A 546 44.65 -3.52 10.74
CA LYS A 546 44.86 -3.11 12.13
C LYS A 546 43.54 -3.28 12.88
N SER A 547 43.59 -4.06 13.95
CA SER A 547 42.57 -4.08 15.00
C SER A 547 42.72 -2.84 15.88
N GLY A 548 41.63 -2.10 16.10
CA GLY A 548 41.52 -1.10 17.17
C GLY A 548 40.41 -1.53 18.13
N ALA A 549 40.75 -1.63 19.42
CA ALA A 549 39.79 -1.81 20.51
C ALA A 549 39.93 -0.62 21.46
N ASN A 550 39.00 -0.52 22.42
CA ASN A 550 38.66 0.66 23.23
C ASN A 550 37.77 1.65 22.46
N ALA A 551 36.65 2.15 23.02
CA ALA A 551 36.05 1.87 24.33
C ALA A 551 34.55 1.54 24.18
N ILE A 552 33.98 0.84 25.17
CA ILE A 552 32.53 0.70 25.29
C ILE A 552 32.02 1.97 25.98
N GLU A 553 31.52 2.92 25.19
CA GLU A 553 30.58 3.91 25.71
C GLU A 553 29.32 3.18 26.19
N GLN A 554 28.74 3.60 27.30
CA GLN A 554 27.54 2.97 27.82
C GLN A 554 26.35 3.33 26.91
N ASN A 555 25.81 2.33 26.22
CA ASN A 555 24.66 2.45 25.32
C ASN A 555 23.46 2.99 26.10
N THR A 556 23.25 4.31 26.02
CA THR A 556 22.32 5.04 26.87
C THR A 556 21.66 6.18 26.10
N ARG A 557 20.46 6.58 26.51
CA ARG A 557 19.74 7.73 25.94
C ARG A 557 19.16 8.63 27.04
N PRO A 558 18.86 9.91 26.78
CA PRO A 558 17.97 10.68 27.63
C PRO A 558 16.62 9.96 27.81
N ALA A 559 15.94 10.21 28.93
CA ALA A 559 14.54 9.81 29.10
C ALA A 559 13.66 10.39 27.96
N GLN A 560 12.53 9.75 27.64
CA GLN A 560 11.53 10.38 26.78
C GLN A 560 10.42 10.99 27.64
N VAL A 561 9.87 12.09 27.16
CA VAL A 561 8.67 12.75 27.68
C VAL A 561 7.67 12.80 26.53
N PHE A 562 6.64 11.94 26.64
CA PHE A 562 5.51 11.87 25.71
C PHE A 562 4.36 12.70 26.25
N CYS A 563 3.73 13.50 25.38
CA CYS A 563 2.74 14.51 25.75
C CYS A 563 1.50 14.34 24.88
N TYR A 564 0.42 13.78 25.43
CA TYR A 564 -0.84 13.69 24.71
C TYR A 564 -1.54 15.05 24.67
N LEU A 565 -2.07 15.41 23.50
CA LEU A 565 -2.85 16.61 23.22
C LEU A 565 -4.25 16.17 22.78
N THR A 566 -5.29 16.54 23.55
CA THR A 566 -6.66 16.17 23.20
C THR A 566 -7.30 17.18 22.22
N SER A 567 -7.78 16.72 21.07
CA SER A 567 -8.34 17.59 20.01
C SER A 567 -9.59 18.37 20.45
N TRP A 568 -10.33 17.85 21.43
CA TRP A 568 -11.50 18.51 22.02
C TRP A 568 -11.15 19.57 23.07
N SER A 569 -9.89 19.71 23.48
CA SER A 569 -9.45 20.79 24.38
C SER A 569 -9.65 22.19 23.76
N ALA A 570 -9.58 22.28 22.43
CA ALA A 570 -9.96 23.41 21.59
C ALA A 570 -11.40 23.91 21.80
N LYS A 571 -12.28 23.00 22.26
CA LYS A 571 -13.73 23.18 22.35
C LYS A 571 -14.21 23.37 23.81
N ARG A 572 -13.28 23.36 24.79
CA ARG A 572 -13.58 23.68 26.20
C ARG A 572 -13.94 25.17 26.40
N PRO A 573 -14.76 25.52 27.41
CA PRO A 573 -15.24 26.90 27.58
C PRO A 573 -14.19 27.81 28.26
N GLY A 574 -14.03 29.02 27.72
CA GLY A 574 -13.34 30.12 28.38
C GLY A 574 -11.89 29.82 28.78
N ALA A 575 -11.62 29.77 30.09
CA ALA A 575 -10.26 29.67 30.63
C ALA A 575 -9.59 28.31 30.46
N GLY A 576 -10.37 27.24 30.25
CA GLY A 576 -9.86 25.89 29.98
C GLY A 576 -9.77 25.55 28.49
N LYS A 577 -10.02 26.50 27.58
CA LYS A 577 -9.74 26.30 26.15
C LYS A 577 -8.23 26.23 25.97
N PHE A 578 -7.78 25.15 25.33
CA PHE A 578 -6.38 24.92 24.96
C PHE A 578 -6.25 24.78 23.45
N GLN A 579 -5.15 25.24 22.87
CA GLN A 579 -4.86 25.21 21.43
C GLN A 579 -3.37 24.85 21.21
N PRO A 580 -2.97 24.42 20.00
CA PRO A 580 -1.57 24.17 19.66
C PRO A 580 -0.62 25.32 20.05
N GLU A 581 -1.02 26.58 19.84
CA GLU A 581 -0.25 27.79 20.18
C GLU A 581 -0.06 28.01 21.70
N ASN A 582 -0.66 27.16 22.56
CA ASN A 582 -0.45 27.22 24.01
C ASN A 582 0.72 26.33 24.46
N ILE A 583 1.12 25.37 23.63
CA ILE A 583 2.17 24.39 23.92
C ILE A 583 3.53 25.09 23.94
N ASP A 584 4.33 24.87 25.00
CA ASP A 584 5.76 25.14 24.93
C ASP A 584 6.45 23.89 24.34
N PRO A 585 7.01 23.97 23.12
CA PRO A 585 7.54 22.81 22.41
C PRO A 585 8.82 22.24 23.02
N LYS A 586 9.36 22.84 24.08
CA LYS A 586 10.57 22.38 24.79
C LYS A 586 10.26 21.53 26.03
N LEU A 587 9.00 21.49 26.47
CA LEU A 587 8.56 20.69 27.62
C LEU A 587 8.28 19.21 27.29
N CYS A 588 8.34 18.84 26.02
CA CYS A 588 8.01 17.50 25.52
C CYS A 588 9.09 17.05 24.52
N THR A 589 9.45 15.77 24.55
CA THR A 589 10.27 15.16 23.47
C THR A 589 9.40 14.68 22.31
N HIS A 590 8.17 14.26 22.63
CA HIS A 590 7.19 13.73 21.70
C HIS A 590 5.81 14.32 22.05
N ILE A 591 5.11 14.91 21.08
CA ILE A 591 3.67 15.19 21.19
C ILE A 591 2.89 14.06 20.51
N VAL A 592 1.76 13.68 21.08
CA VAL A 592 0.82 12.71 20.49
C VAL A 592 -0.54 13.37 20.32
N TYR A 593 -0.99 13.56 19.08
CA TYR A 593 -2.29 14.16 18.78
C TYR A 593 -3.41 13.11 18.95
N ALA A 594 -4.32 13.33 19.90
CA ALA A 594 -5.41 12.43 20.24
C ALA A 594 -6.78 13.01 19.80
N PHE A 595 -7.48 12.45 18.83
CA PHE A 595 -7.19 11.25 18.02
C PHE A 595 -7.67 11.43 16.58
N ALA A 596 -7.07 10.67 15.65
CA ALA A 596 -7.67 10.32 14.37
C ALA A 596 -8.61 9.11 14.50
N THR A 597 -9.37 8.82 13.45
CA THR A 597 -10.42 7.78 13.43
C THR A 597 -10.28 6.83 12.23
N LEU A 598 -11.23 5.91 12.08
CA LEU A 598 -11.40 5.08 10.89
C LEU A 598 -12.67 5.44 10.12
N GLN A 599 -12.54 5.62 8.80
CA GLN A 599 -13.66 5.61 7.85
C GLN A 599 -13.36 4.59 6.76
N ASP A 600 -14.33 3.72 6.43
CA ASP A 600 -14.16 2.61 5.48
C ASP A 600 -12.89 1.77 5.71
N TYR A 601 -12.53 1.59 7.00
CA TYR A 601 -11.33 0.90 7.50
C TYR A 601 -9.98 1.57 7.17
N LYS A 602 -9.97 2.86 6.81
CA LYS A 602 -8.78 3.68 6.52
C LYS A 602 -8.56 4.72 7.61
N LEU A 603 -7.31 5.11 7.86
CA LEU A 603 -6.97 6.23 8.74
C LEU A 603 -7.51 7.54 8.15
N THR A 604 -8.19 8.36 8.97
CA THR A 604 -8.71 9.67 8.57
C THR A 604 -8.90 10.59 9.79
N GLU A 605 -9.05 11.88 9.49
CA GLU A 605 -9.45 12.99 10.33
C GLU A 605 -10.70 12.65 11.16
N ALA A 606 -10.72 13.04 12.43
CA ALA A 606 -11.90 12.88 13.29
C ALA A 606 -12.89 14.05 13.18
N THR A 607 -12.42 15.25 12.81
CA THR A 607 -13.28 16.42 12.55
C THR A 607 -12.79 17.26 11.37
N ASP A 608 -13.67 18.04 10.75
CA ASP A 608 -13.34 18.97 9.65
C ASP A 608 -12.28 20.02 10.05
N ASP A 609 -12.14 20.30 11.35
CA ASP A 609 -11.13 21.22 11.90
C ASP A 609 -9.72 20.60 11.94
N ASP A 610 -9.60 19.27 11.86
CA ASP A 610 -8.36 18.54 12.16
C ASP A 610 -7.17 18.92 11.26
N PRO A 611 -7.30 19.12 9.93
CA PRO A 611 -6.16 19.48 9.07
C PRO A 611 -5.46 20.79 9.49
N GLU A 612 -6.22 21.82 9.88
CA GLU A 612 -5.67 23.09 10.39
C GLU A 612 -4.98 22.90 11.74
N ASN A 613 -5.53 22.02 12.60
CA ASN A 613 -4.91 21.67 13.87
C ASN A 613 -3.62 20.83 13.67
N TYR A 614 -3.59 19.92 12.70
CA TYR A 614 -2.40 19.14 12.34
C TYR A 614 -1.28 20.08 11.86
N GLU A 615 -1.56 20.99 10.92
CA GLU A 615 -0.57 21.99 10.48
C GLU A 615 -0.05 22.84 11.65
N SER A 616 -0.95 23.32 12.51
CA SER A 616 -0.60 24.14 13.68
C SER A 616 0.27 23.40 14.71
N VAL A 617 0.02 22.12 14.96
CA VAL A 617 0.85 21.29 15.85
C VAL A 617 2.19 20.95 15.19
N ILE A 618 2.21 20.61 13.89
CA ILE A 618 3.43 20.32 13.14
C ILE A 618 4.36 21.55 13.08
N GLY A 619 3.80 22.77 13.00
CA GLY A 619 4.53 24.04 13.07
C GLY A 619 5.31 24.27 14.37
N LEU A 620 5.01 23.54 15.46
CA LEU A 620 5.79 23.61 16.71
C LEU A 620 7.26 23.20 16.52
N ARG A 621 7.57 22.42 15.47
CA ARG A 621 8.96 22.08 15.11
C ARG A 621 9.81 23.30 14.71
N ASP A 622 9.20 24.40 14.26
CA ASP A 622 9.96 25.62 13.93
C ASP A 622 10.59 26.27 15.18
N ALA A 623 10.06 25.97 16.38
CA ALA A 623 10.60 26.40 17.68
C ALA A 623 11.34 25.30 18.45
N ASN A 624 11.22 24.03 18.02
CA ASN A 624 12.03 22.90 18.49
C ASN A 624 12.17 21.83 17.37
N PRO A 625 13.22 21.88 16.53
CA PRO A 625 13.37 20.97 15.39
C PRO A 625 13.53 19.48 15.74
N ASP A 626 13.93 19.16 16.98
CA ASP A 626 14.04 17.78 17.47
C ASP A 626 12.69 17.17 17.89
N LEU A 627 11.65 18.00 18.01
CA LEU A 627 10.33 17.61 18.53
C LEU A 627 9.64 16.58 17.61
N GLN A 628 9.45 15.39 18.17
CA GLN A 628 8.68 14.34 17.50
C GLN A 628 7.18 14.59 17.72
N ILE A 629 6.37 14.33 16.69
CA ILE A 629 4.93 14.55 16.68
C ILE A 629 4.29 13.33 16.03
N LEU A 630 3.52 12.57 16.82
CA LEU A 630 2.80 11.38 16.39
C LEU A 630 1.29 11.65 16.33
N LEU A 631 0.59 10.89 15.52
CA LEU A 631 -0.87 10.84 15.49
C LEU A 631 -1.33 9.59 16.23
N ALA A 632 -2.24 9.73 17.21
CA ALA A 632 -2.89 8.58 17.83
C ALA A 632 -4.18 8.22 17.10
N ILE A 633 -4.43 6.92 16.98
CA ILE A 633 -5.69 6.34 16.51
C ILE A 633 -6.28 5.46 17.61
N GLY A 634 -7.55 5.71 17.97
CA GLY A 634 -8.30 4.89 18.92
C GLY A 634 -8.80 5.65 20.15
N GLY A 635 -8.50 5.11 21.33
CA GLY A 635 -8.92 5.61 22.62
C GLY A 635 -10.35 5.23 23.04
N TRP A 636 -10.70 5.55 24.28
CA TRP A 636 -11.91 5.07 24.98
C TRP A 636 -13.23 5.25 24.21
N ALA A 637 -13.41 6.41 23.55
CA ALA A 637 -14.63 6.73 22.82
C ALA A 637 -14.76 5.97 21.49
N PHE A 638 -13.64 5.50 20.93
CA PHE A 638 -13.56 4.68 19.72
C PHE A 638 -13.73 3.19 20.04
N GLY A 639 -13.10 2.75 21.13
CA GLY A 639 -13.26 1.41 21.70
C GLY A 639 -12.77 0.27 20.79
N SER A 640 -13.18 -0.96 21.13
CA SER A 640 -12.58 -2.17 20.53
C SER A 640 -13.17 -2.58 19.18
N THR A 641 -14.40 -2.16 18.85
CA THR A 641 -15.13 -2.69 17.68
C THR A 641 -14.48 -2.33 16.34
N PRO A 642 -14.08 -1.08 16.06
CA PRO A 642 -13.51 -0.75 14.75
C PRO A 642 -12.17 -1.47 14.50
N PHE A 643 -11.35 -1.63 15.54
CA PHE A 643 -10.11 -2.43 15.45
C PHE A 643 -10.38 -3.92 15.21
N LYS A 644 -11.36 -4.52 15.91
CA LYS A 644 -11.81 -5.90 15.63
C LYS A 644 -12.26 -6.07 14.19
N GLU A 645 -13.06 -5.14 13.67
CA GLU A 645 -13.52 -5.20 12.29
C GLU A 645 -12.36 -5.05 11.31
N LEU A 646 -11.52 -4.02 11.46
CA LEU A 646 -10.32 -3.79 10.66
C LEU A 646 -9.42 -5.04 10.58
N THR A 647 -9.13 -5.64 11.73
CA THR A 647 -8.20 -6.78 11.82
C THR A 647 -8.85 -8.14 11.50
N SER A 648 -10.20 -8.23 11.44
CA SER A 648 -10.92 -9.45 11.04
C SER A 648 -10.64 -9.92 9.61
N ASN A 649 -10.11 -9.05 8.75
CA ASN A 649 -9.63 -9.41 7.42
C ASN A 649 -8.24 -8.81 7.18
N VAL A 650 -7.25 -9.69 6.90
CA VAL A 650 -5.87 -9.32 6.56
C VAL A 650 -5.79 -8.33 5.39
N PHE A 651 -6.74 -8.39 4.44
CA PHE A 651 -6.80 -7.42 3.34
C PHE A 651 -7.12 -6.00 3.82
N ARG A 652 -8.11 -5.85 4.71
CA ARG A 652 -8.47 -4.54 5.30
C ARG A 652 -7.36 -4.03 6.22
N MET A 653 -6.81 -4.90 7.05
CA MET A 653 -5.66 -4.61 7.91
C MET A 653 -4.44 -4.12 7.11
N ASN A 654 -4.06 -4.82 6.03
CA ASN A 654 -2.95 -4.41 5.19
C ASN A 654 -3.26 -3.13 4.39
N GLN A 655 -4.48 -2.97 3.88
CA GLN A 655 -4.87 -1.72 3.21
C GLN A 655 -4.71 -0.51 4.14
N PHE A 656 -5.17 -0.62 5.40
CA PHE A 656 -4.92 0.38 6.44
C PHE A 656 -3.43 0.64 6.65
N VAL A 657 -2.60 -0.40 6.78
CA VAL A 657 -1.14 -0.26 6.99
C VAL A 657 -0.49 0.60 5.90
N TYR A 658 -0.80 0.36 4.62
CA TYR A 658 -0.15 1.08 3.51
C TYR A 658 -0.76 2.47 3.27
N GLU A 659 -2.06 2.67 3.50
CA GLU A 659 -2.69 3.99 3.37
C GLU A 659 -2.42 4.91 4.58
N ALA A 660 -2.22 4.35 5.79
CA ALA A 660 -1.79 5.12 6.96
C ALA A 660 -0.39 5.73 6.76
N ILE A 661 0.51 5.05 6.04
CA ILE A 661 1.82 5.60 5.67
C ILE A 661 1.67 6.84 4.79
N ASP A 662 0.82 6.77 3.76
CA ASP A 662 0.53 7.93 2.90
C ASP A 662 -0.01 9.10 3.75
N PHE A 663 -1.03 8.85 4.58
CA PHE A 663 -1.66 9.86 5.46
C PHE A 663 -0.65 10.53 6.41
N LEU A 664 0.19 9.73 7.10
CA LEU A 664 1.21 10.22 8.02
C LEU A 664 2.30 11.03 7.30
N ARG A 665 2.65 10.67 6.06
CA ARG A 665 3.63 11.39 5.24
C ARG A 665 3.07 12.69 4.69
N ASP A 666 1.83 12.70 4.19
CA ASP A 666 1.16 13.89 3.66
C ASP A 666 0.96 14.95 4.76
N TYR A 667 0.55 14.55 5.98
CA TYR A 667 0.46 15.43 7.16
C TYR A 667 1.78 15.56 7.97
N LYS A 668 2.92 15.06 7.45
CA LYS A 668 4.27 15.23 8.02
C LYS A 668 4.45 14.74 9.46
N PHE A 669 3.66 13.77 9.92
CA PHE A 669 3.82 13.13 11.23
C PHE A 669 5.10 12.26 11.29
N ASN A 670 5.67 12.13 12.49
CA ASN A 670 6.82 11.26 12.75
C ASN A 670 6.44 9.82 13.04
N GLY A 671 5.16 9.49 13.23
CA GLY A 671 4.73 8.14 13.59
C GLY A 671 3.27 8.02 13.99
N LEU A 672 2.87 6.79 14.32
CA LEU A 672 1.52 6.41 14.72
C LEU A 672 1.53 5.83 16.15
N ASP A 673 0.58 6.25 16.97
CA ASP A 673 0.27 5.63 18.26
C ASP A 673 -1.03 4.84 18.16
N VAL A 674 -1.03 3.56 18.55
CA VAL A 674 -2.17 2.64 18.37
C VAL A 674 -2.85 2.33 19.70
N ASP A 675 -3.86 3.13 20.04
CA ASP A 675 -4.62 3.09 21.29
C ASP A 675 -5.88 2.20 21.18
N TRP A 676 -5.68 0.89 21.14
CA TRP A 676 -6.79 -0.06 21.18
C TRP A 676 -7.21 -0.31 22.63
N GLU A 677 -8.30 0.32 23.05
CA GLU A 677 -9.00 0.05 24.31
C GLU A 677 -10.17 -0.95 24.13
N TYR A 678 -10.10 -2.22 24.53
CA TYR A 678 -8.90 -3.03 24.79
C TYR A 678 -9.03 -4.35 24.02
N PRO A 679 -7.96 -4.90 23.43
CA PRO A 679 -7.97 -6.27 22.91
C PRO A 679 -8.28 -7.24 24.05
N ARG A 680 -9.24 -8.15 23.86
CA ARG A 680 -9.65 -9.14 24.86
C ARG A 680 -9.95 -10.49 24.22
N GLY A 681 -9.17 -11.50 24.62
CA GLY A 681 -9.28 -12.88 24.14
C GLY A 681 -8.19 -13.24 23.12
N ALA A 682 -8.07 -14.54 22.85
CA ALA A 682 -6.98 -15.07 22.03
C ALA A 682 -6.99 -14.56 20.56
N GLU A 683 -8.17 -14.25 20.02
CA GLU A 683 -8.32 -13.71 18.66
C GLU A 683 -7.80 -12.27 18.58
N ASP A 684 -8.33 -11.36 19.42
CA ASP A 684 -7.86 -9.98 19.55
C ASP A 684 -6.36 -9.87 19.80
N ARG A 685 -5.81 -10.72 20.68
CA ARG A 685 -4.37 -10.72 21.01
C ARG A 685 -3.50 -11.00 19.79
N VAL A 686 -3.89 -11.97 18.95
CA VAL A 686 -3.18 -12.30 17.71
C VAL A 686 -3.43 -11.22 16.64
N ALA A 687 -4.64 -10.67 16.58
CA ALA A 687 -5.01 -9.61 15.66
C ALA A 687 -4.23 -8.30 15.89
N TYR A 688 -4.13 -7.86 17.15
CA TYR A 688 -3.36 -6.68 17.54
C TYR A 688 -1.86 -6.85 17.29
N LEU A 689 -1.30 -8.02 17.64
CA LEU A 689 0.09 -8.36 17.33
C LEU A 689 0.37 -8.31 15.80
N ASN A 690 -0.54 -8.85 14.98
CA ASN A 690 -0.38 -8.81 13.52
C ASN A 690 -0.46 -7.37 12.97
N LEU A 691 -1.35 -6.53 13.51
CA LEU A 691 -1.46 -5.11 13.13
C LEU A 691 -0.16 -4.35 13.42
N LEU A 692 0.35 -4.42 14.65
CA LEU A 692 1.61 -3.77 15.03
C LEU A 692 2.81 -4.28 14.23
N LYS A 693 2.83 -5.58 13.93
CA LYS A 693 3.87 -6.21 13.13
C LYS A 693 3.88 -5.72 11.68
N GLU A 694 2.73 -5.73 10.99
CA GLU A 694 2.68 -5.29 9.59
C GLU A 694 2.89 -3.77 9.48
N LEU A 695 2.40 -2.96 10.44
CA LEU A 695 2.75 -1.54 10.57
C LEU A 695 4.27 -1.35 10.64
N ARG A 696 4.96 -2.01 11.57
CA ARG A 696 6.42 -1.87 11.72
C ARG A 696 7.17 -2.33 10.47
N VAL A 697 6.81 -3.50 9.91
CA VAL A 697 7.44 -4.03 8.69
C VAL A 697 7.24 -3.09 7.49
N ALA A 698 6.09 -2.43 7.39
CA ALA A 698 5.83 -1.45 6.34
C ALA A 698 6.58 -0.13 6.60
N PHE A 699 6.67 0.36 7.83
CA PHE A 699 7.44 1.57 8.18
C PHE A 699 8.94 1.40 7.91
N GLU A 700 9.54 0.26 8.28
CA GLU A 700 10.94 -0.08 7.95
C GLU A 700 11.17 -0.18 6.44
N GLY A 701 10.20 -0.77 5.72
CA GLY A 701 10.26 -0.92 4.27
C GLY A 701 10.08 0.39 3.51
N GLU A 702 9.24 1.30 4.00
CA GLU A 702 9.08 2.65 3.45
C GLU A 702 10.36 3.45 3.62
N ALA A 703 10.87 3.56 4.84
CA ALA A 703 12.07 4.36 5.16
C ALA A 703 13.27 3.97 4.28
N LYS A 704 13.47 2.65 4.10
CA LYS A 704 14.51 2.11 3.21
C LYS A 704 14.28 2.40 1.72
N SER A 705 13.02 2.59 1.30
CA SER A 705 12.65 2.81 -0.10
C SER A 705 12.54 4.29 -0.48
N SER A 706 12.24 5.17 0.48
CA SER A 706 12.11 6.62 0.30
C SER A 706 13.35 7.41 0.74
N GLY A 707 14.22 6.81 1.56
CA GLY A 707 15.35 7.49 2.20
C GLY A 707 14.94 8.38 3.38
N LEU A 708 13.65 8.45 3.72
CA LEU A 708 13.12 9.26 4.81
C LEU A 708 13.36 8.61 6.18
N PRO A 709 13.46 9.39 7.27
CA PRO A 709 13.51 8.84 8.62
C PRO A 709 12.26 8.00 8.91
N ARG A 710 12.46 6.80 9.46
CA ARG A 710 11.39 5.82 9.72
C ARG A 710 10.30 6.39 10.63
N LEU A 711 9.04 6.15 10.25
CA LEU A 711 7.88 6.39 11.12
C LEU A 711 8.01 5.59 12.42
N LEU A 712 7.86 6.28 13.55
CA LEU A 712 7.76 5.69 14.88
C LEU A 712 6.44 4.92 15.01
N LEU A 713 6.44 3.83 15.78
CA LEU A 713 5.25 3.07 16.14
C LEU A 713 5.19 2.91 17.65
N THR A 714 4.18 3.51 18.28
CA THR A 714 3.93 3.40 19.73
C THR A 714 2.52 2.89 20.01
N ALA A 715 2.23 2.61 21.28
CA ALA A 715 0.88 2.27 21.70
C ALA A 715 0.61 2.70 23.15
N ALA A 716 -0.53 3.32 23.39
CA ALA A 716 -1.16 3.37 24.71
C ALA A 716 -1.64 1.96 25.13
N VAL A 717 -1.36 1.58 26.37
CA VAL A 717 -1.62 0.23 26.90
C VAL A 717 -2.10 0.27 28.38
N PRO A 718 -2.92 -0.70 28.82
CA PRO A 718 -3.53 -0.66 30.15
C PRO A 718 -2.54 -0.94 31.28
N ALA A 719 -2.76 -0.30 32.42
CA ALA A 719 -2.18 -0.69 33.70
C ALA A 719 -2.84 -1.95 34.32
N SER A 720 -4.02 -2.37 33.85
CA SER A 720 -4.75 -3.53 34.38
C SER A 720 -4.09 -4.86 34.03
N PHE A 721 -3.61 -5.59 35.05
CA PHE A 721 -3.02 -6.93 34.91
C PHE A 721 -3.96 -7.95 34.25
N GLU A 722 -5.28 -7.79 34.39
CA GLU A 722 -6.28 -8.64 33.74
C GLU A 722 -6.37 -8.35 32.25
N ALA A 723 -6.30 -7.08 31.84
CA ALA A 723 -6.30 -6.68 30.43
C ALA A 723 -5.01 -7.14 29.73
N ILE A 724 -3.84 -6.98 30.37
CA ILE A 724 -2.55 -7.49 29.87
C ILE A 724 -2.65 -9.00 29.59
N ALA A 725 -3.06 -9.79 30.59
CA ALA A 725 -3.17 -11.25 30.47
C ALA A 725 -4.23 -11.72 29.46
N ALA A 726 -5.30 -10.94 29.25
CA ALA A 726 -6.37 -11.28 28.31
C ALA A 726 -6.09 -10.86 26.86
N GLY A 727 -5.27 -9.83 26.64
CA GLY A 727 -5.22 -9.10 25.36
C GLY A 727 -3.85 -8.95 24.70
N TYR A 728 -2.74 -9.16 25.42
CA TYR A 728 -1.42 -8.73 24.95
C TYR A 728 -0.42 -9.90 24.92
N ASP A 729 0.43 -9.92 23.88
CA ASP A 729 1.59 -10.82 23.79
C ASP A 729 2.86 -9.97 23.96
N VAL A 730 3.15 -9.66 25.23
CA VAL A 730 4.08 -8.59 25.63
C VAL A 730 5.49 -8.74 25.03
N PRO A 731 6.14 -9.92 25.01
CA PRO A 731 7.46 -10.09 24.39
C PRO A 731 7.45 -9.93 22.87
N GLU A 732 6.34 -10.25 22.20
CA GLU A 732 6.22 -10.12 20.75
C GLU A 732 5.94 -8.66 20.33
N ILE A 733 4.99 -7.97 20.97
CA ILE A 733 4.70 -6.56 20.62
C ILE A 733 5.87 -5.62 20.93
N SER A 734 6.67 -5.93 21.96
CA SER A 734 7.87 -5.16 22.33
C SER A 734 8.97 -5.14 21.25
N LYS A 735 8.91 -6.06 20.29
CA LYS A 735 9.81 -6.07 19.12
C LYS A 735 9.43 -5.00 18.11
N TYR A 736 8.14 -4.74 17.93
CA TYR A 736 7.62 -3.89 16.85
C TYR A 736 7.39 -2.44 17.30
N LEU A 737 7.00 -2.25 18.57
CA LEU A 737 6.84 -0.95 19.20
C LEU A 737 8.20 -0.32 19.52
N ASP A 738 8.31 0.99 19.31
CA ASP A 738 9.43 1.82 19.76
C ASP A 738 9.30 2.18 21.24
N PHE A 739 8.09 2.56 21.66
CA PHE A 739 7.73 2.88 23.04
C PHE A 739 6.35 2.34 23.40
N ILE A 740 6.15 2.05 24.67
CA ILE A 740 4.95 1.45 25.26
C ILE A 740 4.43 2.41 26.33
N ASN A 741 3.32 3.09 26.04
CA ASN A 741 2.74 4.16 26.86
C ASN A 741 1.77 3.55 27.89
N VAL A 742 2.27 3.19 29.08
CA VAL A 742 1.45 2.50 30.10
C VAL A 742 0.59 3.51 30.85
N MET A 743 -0.73 3.38 30.74
CA MET A 743 -1.72 4.25 31.38
C MET A 743 -1.84 3.95 32.88
N THR A 744 -0.82 4.32 33.68
CA THR A 744 -0.74 4.11 35.14
C THR A 744 -1.53 5.14 35.95
N TYR A 745 -2.80 5.31 35.58
CA TYR A 745 -3.79 6.20 36.19
C TYR A 745 -5.20 5.58 36.00
N ASP A 746 -6.26 6.26 36.43
CA ASP A 746 -7.63 5.73 36.45
C ASP A 746 -7.76 4.38 37.20
N PHE A 747 -6.93 4.16 38.21
CA PHE A 747 -7.03 2.99 39.08
C PHE A 747 -8.32 2.98 39.93
N HIS A 748 -8.76 4.17 40.33
CA HIS A 748 -9.96 4.40 41.12
C HIS A 748 -10.75 5.60 40.57
N GLY A 749 -12.08 5.54 40.65
CA GLY A 749 -12.94 6.57 40.11
C GLY A 749 -14.44 6.32 40.32
N GLN A 750 -15.28 7.17 39.74
CA GLN A 750 -16.72 7.25 40.02
C GLN A 750 -17.57 6.00 39.72
N TRP A 751 -16.97 4.97 39.13
CA TRP A 751 -17.58 3.63 38.97
C TRP A 751 -17.61 2.83 40.28
N GLU A 752 -16.79 3.18 41.27
CA GLU A 752 -16.72 2.55 42.58
C GLU A 752 -17.73 3.13 43.59
N ARG A 753 -17.80 2.51 44.78
CA ARG A 753 -18.64 2.93 45.92
C ARG A 753 -17.83 3.32 47.17
N THR A 754 -16.53 3.50 46.97
CA THR A 754 -15.56 4.00 47.93
C THR A 754 -14.67 5.01 47.23
N VAL A 755 -14.15 6.00 47.93
CA VAL A 755 -13.12 6.91 47.37
C VAL A 755 -11.79 6.19 47.26
N GLY A 756 -11.04 6.49 46.20
CA GLY A 756 -9.73 5.90 45.92
C GLY A 756 -8.90 6.85 45.07
N HIS A 757 -7.58 6.73 45.17
CA HIS A 757 -6.68 7.65 44.47
C HIS A 757 -6.58 7.35 42.96
N ASN A 758 -6.48 8.38 42.12
CA ASN A 758 -6.38 8.23 40.66
C ASN A 758 -5.19 7.35 40.22
N SER A 759 -4.03 7.61 40.83
CA SER A 759 -2.70 7.19 40.36
C SER A 759 -1.72 6.81 41.50
N PRO A 760 -2.13 6.05 42.54
CA PRO A 760 -1.27 5.80 43.70
C PRO A 760 0.02 5.07 43.30
N LEU A 761 1.18 5.53 43.81
CA LEU A 761 2.47 4.92 43.49
C LEU A 761 2.60 3.53 44.12
N PHE A 762 2.25 3.43 45.41
CA PHE A 762 2.21 2.18 46.17
C PHE A 762 0.82 1.94 46.79
N ALA A 763 0.62 0.77 47.38
CA ALA A 763 -0.66 0.36 47.95
C ALA A 763 -0.68 0.51 49.47
N LEU A 764 -1.85 0.86 50.02
CA LEU A 764 -2.11 0.84 51.46
C LEU A 764 -1.87 -0.56 52.05
N GLU A 765 -1.30 -0.66 53.25
CA GLU A 765 -1.17 -1.91 54.00
C GLU A 765 -2.54 -2.53 54.29
N SER A 766 -3.56 -1.70 54.52
CA SER A 766 -4.96 -2.09 54.74
C SER A 766 -5.69 -2.61 53.49
N ALA A 767 -5.18 -2.34 52.28
CA ALA A 767 -5.87 -2.66 51.03
C ALA A 767 -6.01 -4.17 50.77
N THR A 768 -7.09 -4.56 50.09
CA THR A 768 -7.30 -5.97 49.68
C THR A 768 -6.23 -6.44 48.69
N GLY A 769 -6.01 -7.76 48.60
CA GLY A 769 -5.06 -8.35 47.65
C GLY A 769 -5.38 -8.13 46.15
N TYR A 770 -6.53 -7.54 45.83
CA TYR A 770 -6.86 -7.01 44.50
C TYR A 770 -6.45 -5.53 44.38
N GLN A 771 -6.87 -4.67 45.32
CA GLN A 771 -6.49 -3.26 45.36
C GLN A 771 -4.97 -3.04 45.47
N LYS A 772 -4.23 -3.95 46.12
CA LYS A 772 -2.76 -3.95 46.16
C LYS A 772 -2.07 -4.14 44.79
N LYS A 773 -2.85 -4.30 43.72
CA LYS A 773 -2.39 -4.34 42.32
C LYS A 773 -2.77 -3.10 41.49
N LEU A 774 -3.55 -2.19 42.06
CA LEU A 774 -4.05 -0.99 41.39
C LEU A 774 -3.13 0.20 41.71
N THR A 775 -1.87 0.09 41.28
CA THR A 775 -0.81 1.06 41.60
C THR A 775 0.18 1.19 40.44
N VAL A 776 0.83 2.35 40.34
CA VAL A 776 1.87 2.61 39.33
C VAL A 776 2.98 1.56 39.42
N ASP A 777 3.44 1.24 40.63
CA ASP A 777 4.51 0.26 40.86
C ASP A 777 4.12 -1.15 40.43
N TYR A 778 2.96 -1.65 40.85
CA TYR A 778 2.53 -3.01 40.49
C TYR A 778 2.36 -3.14 38.96
N SER A 779 1.68 -2.17 38.33
CA SER A 779 1.37 -2.24 36.90
C SER A 779 2.62 -2.18 36.02
N ALA A 780 3.58 -1.31 36.34
CA ALA A 780 4.84 -1.24 35.63
C ALA A 780 5.69 -2.52 35.84
N ARG A 781 5.73 -3.06 37.06
CA ARG A 781 6.39 -4.35 37.34
C ARG A 781 5.72 -5.52 36.63
N GLU A 782 4.39 -5.53 36.47
CA GLU A 782 3.67 -6.58 35.75
C GLU A 782 4.03 -6.56 34.25
N TRP A 783 4.10 -5.38 33.61
CA TRP A 783 4.59 -5.26 32.22
C TRP A 783 6.01 -5.82 32.05
N VAL A 784 6.96 -5.46 32.93
CA VAL A 784 8.33 -6.03 32.91
C VAL A 784 8.32 -7.54 33.13
N LYS A 785 7.51 -8.03 34.09
CA LYS A 785 7.35 -9.46 34.41
C LYS A 785 6.72 -10.28 33.26
N GLN A 786 5.92 -9.66 32.40
CA GLN A 786 5.42 -10.27 31.17
C GLN A 786 6.41 -10.17 30.00
N GLY A 787 7.54 -9.48 30.18
CA GLY A 787 8.66 -9.44 29.22
C GLY A 787 8.83 -8.12 28.46
N ALA A 788 8.24 -7.01 28.92
CA ALA A 788 8.48 -5.70 28.30
C ALA A 788 9.85 -5.12 28.69
N PRO A 789 10.64 -4.60 27.73
CA PRO A 789 11.87 -3.87 28.01
C PRO A 789 11.60 -2.60 28.83
N LYS A 790 12.33 -2.41 29.93
CA LYS A 790 12.17 -1.24 30.81
C LYS A 790 12.41 0.07 30.05
N GLU A 791 13.40 0.06 29.16
CA GLU A 791 13.79 1.17 28.30
C GLU A 791 12.76 1.52 27.21
N LYS A 792 11.74 0.69 26.99
CA LYS A 792 10.60 1.00 26.11
C LYS A 792 9.34 1.41 26.86
N LEU A 793 9.20 1.03 28.13
CA LEU A 793 8.06 1.41 28.97
C LEU A 793 8.15 2.89 29.36
N LEU A 794 7.12 3.65 29.02
CA LEU A 794 6.90 5.03 29.47
C LEU A 794 5.75 5.04 30.48
N ILE A 795 5.99 5.62 31.65
CA ILE A 795 5.06 5.60 32.78
C ILE A 795 4.05 6.76 32.66
N GLY A 796 2.76 6.43 32.72
CA GLY A 796 1.66 7.38 32.64
C GLY A 796 1.52 8.26 33.89
N MET A 797 1.69 9.57 33.70
CA MET A 797 1.56 10.63 34.69
C MET A 797 0.31 11.46 34.37
N PRO A 798 -0.76 11.43 35.19
CA PRO A 798 -1.96 12.20 34.94
C PRO A 798 -1.83 13.65 35.39
N THR A 799 -2.31 14.59 34.59
CA THR A 799 -2.43 16.02 34.95
C THR A 799 -3.85 16.37 35.40
N TYR A 800 -4.52 15.41 36.03
CA TYR A 800 -5.92 15.48 36.44
C TYR A 800 -6.17 14.63 37.69
N GLY A 801 -7.27 14.91 38.38
CA GLY A 801 -7.78 14.14 39.49
C GLY A 801 -9.10 13.43 39.18
N ARG A 802 -9.30 12.25 39.78
CA ARG A 802 -10.61 11.58 39.85
C ARG A 802 -11.30 12.00 41.14
N SER A 803 -12.55 12.46 41.02
CA SER A 803 -13.31 13.09 42.10
C SER A 803 -14.55 12.29 42.48
N PHE A 804 -14.98 12.45 43.73
CA PHE A 804 -16.06 11.68 44.33
C PHE A 804 -16.97 12.58 45.17
N GLU A 805 -18.22 12.15 45.33
CA GLU A 805 -19.12 12.66 46.36
C GLU A 805 -19.20 11.65 47.51
N LEU A 806 -18.87 12.10 48.73
CA LEU A 806 -18.87 11.30 49.95
C LEU A 806 -20.31 11.08 50.45
N VAL A 807 -20.60 9.90 50.98
CA VAL A 807 -21.88 9.61 51.67
C VAL A 807 -21.96 10.33 53.02
N ASN A 808 -20.82 10.57 53.65
CA ASN A 808 -20.67 11.23 54.95
C ASN A 808 -19.39 12.07 54.92
N ASP A 809 -19.48 13.38 55.17
CA ASP A 809 -18.33 14.30 55.13
C ASP A 809 -17.36 14.14 56.32
N THR A 810 -17.75 13.38 57.35
CA THR A 810 -16.85 12.92 58.42
C THR A 810 -16.08 11.63 58.08
N GLN A 811 -16.28 11.07 56.88
CA GLN A 811 -15.57 9.89 56.37
C GLN A 811 -14.88 10.24 55.04
N PHE A 812 -13.66 10.75 55.13
CA PHE A 812 -12.88 11.31 54.01
C PHE A 812 -11.61 10.53 53.66
N ASP A 813 -11.21 9.55 54.48
CA ASP A 813 -10.02 8.73 54.25
C ASP A 813 -10.20 7.80 53.04
N ILE A 814 -9.10 7.35 52.43
CA ILE A 814 -9.13 6.42 51.29
C ILE A 814 -9.86 5.13 51.67
N GLY A 815 -10.81 4.71 50.84
CA GLY A 815 -11.75 3.62 51.13
C GLY A 815 -13.09 4.06 51.75
N SER A 816 -13.27 5.35 52.10
CA SER A 816 -14.54 5.86 52.65
C SER A 816 -15.70 5.80 51.63
N PRO A 817 -16.97 5.57 52.06
CA PRO A 817 -18.07 5.36 51.13
C PRO A 817 -18.45 6.56 50.25
N SER A 818 -18.67 6.32 48.96
CA SER A 818 -19.04 7.34 47.96
C SER A 818 -20.42 7.09 47.32
N SER A 819 -21.18 8.17 47.07
CA SER A 819 -22.46 8.14 46.36
C SER A 819 -22.28 8.07 44.83
N GLY A 820 -21.15 8.56 44.34
CA GLY A 820 -20.76 8.59 42.93
C GLY A 820 -19.61 9.58 42.69
N GLY A 821 -19.49 10.08 41.47
CA GLY A 821 -18.49 11.08 41.09
C GLY A 821 -18.73 12.45 41.72
N GLY A 822 -17.65 13.19 41.92
CA GLY A 822 -17.70 14.57 42.42
C GLY A 822 -18.39 15.52 41.43
N LYS A 823 -18.79 16.70 41.92
CA LYS A 823 -19.43 17.75 41.10
C LYS A 823 -18.52 18.14 39.94
N ALA A 824 -19.11 18.28 38.76
CA ALA A 824 -18.39 18.51 37.52
C ALA A 824 -17.55 19.79 37.54
N GLY A 825 -16.36 19.72 36.93
CA GLY A 825 -15.48 20.87 36.76
C GLY A 825 -16.11 21.99 35.92
N LYS A 826 -15.66 23.23 36.16
CA LYS A 826 -16.17 24.43 35.46
C LYS A 826 -15.84 24.45 33.96
N PHE A 827 -14.82 23.71 33.55
CA PHE A 827 -14.23 23.73 32.22
C PHE A 827 -14.11 22.32 31.60
N THR A 828 -13.83 21.30 32.41
CA THR A 828 -13.97 19.90 31.98
C THR A 828 -15.43 19.49 31.83
N ASN A 829 -16.31 19.97 32.72
CA ASN A 829 -17.75 19.72 32.70
C ASN A 829 -18.14 18.23 32.76
N GLU A 830 -17.23 17.36 33.24
CA GLU A 830 -17.45 15.95 33.53
C GLU A 830 -17.57 15.75 35.04
N ALA A 831 -18.61 15.04 35.51
CA ALA A 831 -18.71 14.64 36.91
C ALA A 831 -17.70 13.53 37.21
N GLY A 832 -17.08 13.55 38.39
CA GLY A 832 -16.05 12.59 38.78
C GLY A 832 -14.65 12.83 38.21
N PHE A 833 -14.42 13.98 37.58
CA PHE A 833 -13.16 14.34 36.91
C PHE A 833 -12.85 15.83 37.09
N LEU A 834 -11.59 16.18 37.31
CA LEU A 834 -11.11 17.57 37.43
C LEU A 834 -9.71 17.69 36.83
N SER A 835 -9.50 18.63 35.92
CA SER A 835 -8.15 19.02 35.43
C SER A 835 -7.32 19.68 36.54
N TYR A 836 -5.99 19.73 36.43
CA TYR A 836 -5.16 20.29 37.51
C TYR A 836 -5.51 21.75 37.84
N TYR A 837 -5.76 22.59 36.83
CA TYR A 837 -6.20 23.98 37.06
C TYR A 837 -7.58 24.09 37.74
N GLU A 838 -8.42 23.06 37.66
CA GLU A 838 -9.66 22.94 38.45
C GLU A 838 -9.42 22.41 39.86
N VAL A 839 -8.45 21.52 40.05
CA VAL A 839 -7.99 21.09 41.38
C VAL A 839 -7.37 22.27 42.14
N CYS A 840 -6.52 23.08 41.51
CA CYS A 840 -6.05 24.35 42.08
C CYS A 840 -7.22 25.26 42.51
N SER A 841 -8.29 25.33 41.69
CA SER A 841 -9.51 26.09 42.00
C SER A 841 -10.34 25.48 43.14
N PHE A 842 -10.17 24.19 43.43
CA PHE A 842 -10.77 23.50 44.57
C PHE A 842 -9.94 23.69 45.86
N LEU A 843 -8.62 23.59 45.76
CA LEU A 843 -7.65 23.81 46.84
C LEU A 843 -7.66 25.25 47.36
N ALA A 844 -7.74 26.24 46.45
CA ALA A 844 -7.74 27.66 46.79
C ALA A 844 -9.07 28.18 47.41
N ALA A 845 -10.02 27.30 47.73
CA ALA A 845 -11.33 27.67 48.25
C ALA A 845 -11.45 27.38 49.75
N ASP A 846 -12.16 28.26 50.48
CA ASP A 846 -12.30 28.19 51.94
C ASP A 846 -12.83 26.82 52.42
N ASN A 847 -12.22 26.33 53.51
CA ASN A 847 -12.52 25.04 54.15
C ASN A 847 -12.21 23.80 53.31
N THR A 848 -11.35 23.88 52.29
CA THR A 848 -10.72 22.70 51.69
C THR A 848 -9.57 22.20 52.57
N THR A 849 -9.54 20.90 52.85
CA THR A 849 -8.42 20.20 53.49
C THR A 849 -7.61 19.45 52.44
N LEU A 850 -6.30 19.66 52.43
CA LEU A 850 -5.32 18.88 51.66
C LEU A 850 -4.66 17.87 52.60
N VAL A 851 -4.60 16.61 52.19
CA VAL A 851 -3.99 15.49 52.91
C VAL A 851 -2.91 14.88 52.02
N TRP A 852 -1.79 14.47 52.61
CA TRP A 852 -0.76 13.67 51.94
C TRP A 852 -0.80 12.24 52.46
N ASP A 853 -1.02 11.27 51.58
CA ASP A 853 -0.95 9.86 51.94
C ASP A 853 0.52 9.37 51.88
N SER A 854 1.05 8.98 53.04
CA SER A 854 2.45 8.52 53.18
C SER A 854 2.68 7.06 52.78
N GLU A 855 1.63 6.27 52.57
CA GLU A 855 1.76 4.90 52.06
C GLU A 855 1.71 4.92 50.53
N GLN A 856 0.74 5.62 49.94
CA GLN A 856 0.56 5.71 48.49
C GLN A 856 1.44 6.77 47.79
N GLN A 857 2.07 7.67 48.57
CA GLN A 857 2.95 8.78 48.11
C GLN A 857 2.26 9.76 47.15
N VAL A 858 1.04 10.18 47.51
CA VAL A 858 0.15 11.04 46.70
C VAL A 858 -0.73 11.95 47.57
N PRO A 859 -1.18 13.10 47.04
CA PRO A 859 -2.15 13.96 47.72
C PRO A 859 -3.60 13.56 47.46
N PHE A 860 -4.48 13.88 48.41
CA PHE A 860 -5.92 14.01 48.15
C PHE A 860 -6.49 15.23 48.88
N ALA A 861 -7.57 15.79 48.37
CA ALA A 861 -8.21 16.95 48.97
C ALA A 861 -9.72 16.77 49.08
N TYR A 862 -10.31 17.33 50.15
CA TYR A 862 -11.75 17.27 50.38
C TYR A 862 -12.29 18.56 50.99
N ARG A 863 -13.59 18.82 50.75
CA ARG A 863 -14.33 19.98 51.27
C ARG A 863 -15.81 19.63 51.40
N GLY A 864 -16.28 19.50 52.64
CA GLY A 864 -17.60 18.91 52.91
C GLY A 864 -17.70 17.54 52.25
N ASN A 865 -18.78 17.28 51.52
CA ASN A 865 -19.00 16.00 50.84
C ASN A 865 -18.26 15.84 49.49
N GLN A 866 -17.34 16.72 49.11
CA GLN A 866 -16.58 16.62 47.85
C GLN A 866 -15.14 16.18 48.11
N TRP A 867 -14.63 15.23 47.33
CA TRP A 867 -13.31 14.63 47.48
C TRP A 867 -12.62 14.49 46.11
N VAL A 868 -11.30 14.64 46.03
CA VAL A 868 -10.50 14.43 44.82
C VAL A 868 -9.11 13.87 45.14
N GLY A 869 -8.71 12.82 44.42
CA GLY A 869 -7.35 12.29 44.40
C GLY A 869 -6.69 12.66 43.07
N PHE A 870 -5.49 13.24 43.12
CA PHE A 870 -4.82 13.91 42.00
C PHE A 870 -3.29 13.84 42.16
N ASP A 871 -2.56 14.26 41.13
CA ASP A 871 -1.10 14.42 41.21
C ASP A 871 -0.71 15.89 41.35
N ASP A 872 0.28 16.17 42.20
CA ASP A 872 0.89 17.50 42.39
C ASP A 872 2.39 17.49 42.03
N GLU A 873 3.04 18.67 42.07
CA GLU A 873 4.48 18.79 41.82
C GLU A 873 5.35 17.90 42.74
N ARG A 874 4.84 17.42 43.87
CA ARG A 874 5.56 16.55 44.81
C ARG A 874 5.40 15.08 44.46
N SER A 875 4.17 14.59 44.27
CA SER A 875 3.92 13.18 43.93
C SER A 875 4.49 12.82 42.57
N LEU A 876 4.46 13.73 41.59
CA LEU A 876 5.10 13.52 40.29
C LEU A 876 6.63 13.46 40.38
N LYS A 877 7.25 14.24 41.28
CA LYS A 877 8.70 14.11 41.55
C LYS A 877 9.02 12.78 42.24
N THR A 878 8.30 12.40 43.29
CA THR A 878 8.50 11.10 43.96
C THR A 878 8.28 9.90 43.03
N LYS A 879 7.29 9.97 42.13
CA LYS A 879 7.12 8.98 41.06
C LYS A 879 8.28 8.98 40.07
N THR A 880 8.84 10.13 39.75
CA THR A 880 9.99 10.25 38.83
C THR A 880 11.30 9.78 39.48
N GLU A 881 11.50 10.01 40.78
CA GLU A 881 12.57 9.41 41.58
C GLU A 881 12.51 7.88 41.51
N TRP A 882 11.35 7.28 41.85
CA TRP A 882 11.10 5.84 41.73
C TRP A 882 11.33 5.32 40.29
N LEU A 883 10.89 6.07 39.27
CA LEU A 883 11.04 5.70 37.86
C LEU A 883 12.52 5.59 37.46
N LYS A 884 13.36 6.53 37.92
CA LYS A 884 14.81 6.52 37.76
C LYS A 884 15.45 5.33 38.48
N GLU A 885 15.07 5.06 39.73
CA GLU A 885 15.56 3.91 40.50
C GLU A 885 15.20 2.56 39.86
N GLN A 886 14.00 2.46 39.27
CA GLN A 886 13.58 1.24 38.56
C GLN A 886 14.16 1.14 37.14
N GLY A 887 14.70 2.22 36.55
CA GLY A 887 15.36 2.20 35.24
C GLY A 887 14.40 2.22 34.03
N PHE A 888 13.23 2.84 34.15
CA PHE A 888 12.25 2.90 33.04
C PHE A 888 12.62 3.93 31.95
N GLY A 889 12.02 3.80 30.76
CA GLY A 889 12.35 4.56 29.57
C GLY A 889 12.00 6.06 29.59
N GLY A 890 11.19 6.50 30.54
CA GLY A 890 10.69 7.87 30.66
C GLY A 890 9.21 7.90 31.02
N ILE A 891 8.54 9.00 30.69
CA ILE A 891 7.15 9.28 31.05
C ILE A 891 6.26 9.53 29.83
N MET A 892 4.97 9.28 30.04
CA MET A 892 3.88 9.69 29.17
C MET A 892 2.90 10.52 30.00
N VAL A 893 2.40 11.63 29.45
CA VAL A 893 1.55 12.59 30.15
C VAL A 893 0.17 12.66 29.49
N TRP A 894 -0.87 12.34 30.25
CA TRP A 894 -2.27 12.51 29.87
C TRP A 894 -2.92 13.59 30.75
N SER A 895 -3.17 14.81 30.26
CA SER A 895 -2.76 15.39 28.97
C SER A 895 -2.26 16.82 29.18
N ILE A 896 -1.44 17.35 28.26
CA ILE A 896 -0.80 18.67 28.46
C ILE A 896 -1.83 19.81 28.59
N ASP A 897 -3.00 19.62 27.99
CA ASP A 897 -4.13 20.54 28.03
C ASP A 897 -4.89 20.55 29.37
N MET A 898 -4.50 19.73 30.35
CA MET A 898 -5.08 19.68 31.71
C MET A 898 -4.13 20.15 32.83
N ASP A 899 -2.82 20.25 32.55
CA ASP A 899 -1.89 20.99 33.41
C ASP A 899 -2.21 22.50 33.34
N ASP A 900 -1.71 23.32 34.28
CA ASP A 900 -1.94 24.76 34.24
C ASP A 900 -1.03 25.49 33.26
N PHE A 901 -1.31 25.31 31.97
CA PHE A 901 -0.73 26.04 30.83
C PHE A 901 -0.83 27.58 30.92
N SER A 902 -1.60 28.10 31.89
CA SER A 902 -1.97 29.50 32.02
C SER A 902 -1.41 30.23 33.25
N GLY A 903 -0.86 29.51 34.23
CA GLY A 903 -0.24 30.07 35.44
C GLY A 903 -1.22 30.63 36.48
N ARG A 904 -2.46 30.11 36.51
CA ARG A 904 -3.51 30.46 37.49
C ARG A 904 -3.31 29.83 38.87
N CYS A 905 -2.63 28.69 38.98
CA CYS A 905 -2.32 28.00 40.24
C CYS A 905 -1.29 28.77 41.09
N GLY A 906 -0.56 29.72 40.50
CA GLY A 906 0.46 30.54 41.17
C GLY A 906 1.90 30.05 41.01
N SER A 907 2.11 28.76 40.72
CA SER A 907 3.43 28.13 40.48
C SER A 907 4.09 28.50 39.13
N GLY A 908 3.48 29.37 38.32
CA GLY A 908 3.86 29.59 36.92
C GLY A 908 3.12 28.67 35.95
N LYS A 909 3.46 28.72 34.66
CA LYS A 909 2.85 27.85 33.63
C LYS A 909 3.40 26.42 33.73
N TYR A 910 2.57 25.45 33.37
CA TYR A 910 2.92 24.03 33.27
C TYR A 910 3.65 23.49 34.54
N PRO A 911 3.13 23.72 35.75
CA PRO A 911 3.83 23.37 36.98
C PRO A 911 4.12 21.86 37.09
N LEU A 912 3.17 21.01 36.70
CA LEU A 912 3.36 19.55 36.76
C LEU A 912 4.40 19.08 35.75
N LEU A 913 4.30 19.56 34.50
CA LEU A 913 5.23 19.17 33.43
C LEU A 913 6.64 19.74 33.63
N ASN A 914 6.79 20.92 34.24
CA ASN A 914 8.09 21.44 34.68
C ASN A 914 8.67 20.60 35.83
N ALA A 915 7.87 20.24 36.84
CA ALA A 915 8.30 19.39 37.94
C ALA A 915 8.80 18.02 37.46
N LEU A 916 8.15 17.43 36.46
CA LEU A 916 8.58 16.20 35.78
C LEU A 916 9.90 16.38 34.99
N ASN A 917 10.02 17.45 34.20
CA ASN A 917 11.20 17.70 33.37
C ASN A 917 12.47 18.02 34.18
N ASP A 918 12.36 18.83 35.25
CA ASP A 918 13.47 19.10 36.18
C ASP A 918 14.03 17.79 36.75
N GLU A 919 13.16 16.87 37.14
CA GLU A 919 13.51 15.61 37.81
C GLU A 919 14.08 14.55 36.85
N LEU A 920 13.78 14.66 35.54
CA LEU A 920 14.32 13.80 34.48
C LEU A 920 15.62 14.32 33.83
N LYS A 921 15.97 15.59 34.04
CA LYS A 921 17.01 16.33 33.29
C LYS A 921 18.34 15.60 33.09
N ASP A 922 18.89 15.05 34.17
CA ASP A 922 20.18 14.36 34.17
C ASP A 922 20.06 12.82 34.01
N TYR A 923 18.85 12.28 33.93
CA TYR A 923 18.61 10.84 33.86
C TYR A 923 18.92 10.26 32.47
N LYS A 924 19.70 9.17 32.47
CA LYS A 924 20.03 8.37 31.28
C LYS A 924 19.47 6.96 31.44
N VAL A 925 18.70 6.55 30.45
CA VAL A 925 18.13 5.20 30.32
C VAL A 925 19.16 4.30 29.65
N ALA A 926 19.48 3.16 30.27
CA ALA A 926 20.31 2.12 29.66
C ALA A 926 19.55 1.40 28.53
N LEU A 927 20.25 0.99 27.48
CA LEU A 927 19.70 0.29 26.33
C LEU A 927 20.31 -1.11 26.27
N GLU A 928 19.60 -2.09 26.85
CA GLU A 928 20.04 -3.48 27.04
C GLU A 928 19.30 -4.47 26.11
N TYR A 929 18.12 -4.10 25.62
CA TYR A 929 17.28 -4.91 24.74
C TYR A 929 17.84 -5.06 23.31
N ASP A 930 18.26 -6.29 22.96
CA ASP A 930 18.66 -6.69 21.60
C ASP A 930 17.42 -7.14 20.79
N GLY A 931 16.62 -6.17 20.36
CA GLY A 931 15.43 -6.39 19.54
C GLY A 931 15.71 -6.35 18.03
N PRO A 932 14.91 -7.03 17.19
CA PRO A 932 15.15 -7.17 15.75
C PRO A 932 15.03 -5.86 14.94
N TYR A 933 14.64 -4.75 15.57
CA TYR A 933 14.51 -3.44 14.94
C TYR A 933 15.10 -2.29 15.78
N GLU A 934 15.98 -2.58 16.76
CA GLU A 934 16.66 -1.52 17.52
C GLU A 934 17.83 -0.98 16.69
N SER A 935 17.81 0.31 16.36
CA SER A 935 18.85 0.95 15.56
C SER A 935 19.79 1.81 16.40
N HIS A 936 21.10 1.54 16.29
CA HIS A 936 22.18 2.31 16.93
C HIS A 936 22.68 3.48 16.06
N GLY A 937 21.83 3.99 15.16
CA GLY A 937 22.14 5.12 14.27
C GLY A 937 21.42 6.41 14.69
N PRO A 938 21.86 7.58 14.19
CA PRO A 938 21.18 8.84 14.45
C PRO A 938 19.73 8.78 13.93
N ARG A 939 18.76 9.06 14.81
CA ARG A 939 17.36 9.24 14.41
C ARG A 939 17.30 10.55 13.62
N GLY A 940 17.06 10.47 12.31
CA GLY A 940 17.08 11.65 11.45
C GLY A 940 16.04 12.68 11.88
N ALA A 941 16.49 13.91 12.17
CA ALA A 941 15.62 15.01 12.54
C ALA A 941 14.69 15.37 11.37
N TYR A 942 13.42 15.63 11.68
CA TYR A 942 12.40 15.93 10.69
C TYR A 942 12.26 17.46 10.53
N THR A 943 13.17 18.04 9.73
CA THR A 943 13.15 19.47 9.44
C THR A 943 11.86 19.88 8.72
N THR A 944 11.31 21.03 9.07
CA THR A 944 10.20 21.67 8.35
C THR A 944 10.65 22.26 7.01
N LYS A 945 11.94 22.58 6.88
CA LYS A 945 12.62 22.80 5.59
C LYS A 945 12.65 21.50 4.79
N ASP A 946 12.38 21.61 3.49
CA ASP A 946 12.57 20.54 2.52
C ASP A 946 14.05 20.12 2.50
N PRO A 947 14.41 18.82 2.67
CA PRO A 947 15.80 18.36 2.57
C PRO A 947 16.43 18.60 1.19
N HIS A 948 15.64 18.95 0.16
CA HIS A 948 16.13 19.34 -1.15
C HIS A 948 16.37 20.86 -1.30
N ASP A 949 15.89 21.71 -0.38
CA ASP A 949 16.11 23.16 -0.44
C ASP A 949 17.43 23.57 0.23
N VAL A 950 18.42 23.85 -0.61
CA VAL A 950 19.73 24.35 -0.19
C VAL A 950 19.59 25.68 0.57
N THR A 951 19.87 25.65 1.87
CA THR A 951 20.00 26.84 2.70
C THR A 951 21.47 27.12 2.98
N CYS A 952 21.94 28.29 2.54
CA CYS A 952 23.29 28.77 2.82
C CYS A 952 23.39 29.31 4.26
N ALA A 953 24.55 29.20 4.90
CA ALA A 953 24.77 29.60 6.29
C ALA A 953 25.86 30.68 6.41
N GLU A 954 25.80 31.48 7.48
CA GLU A 954 26.85 32.42 7.86
C GLU A 954 28.04 31.70 8.53
N GLU A 955 28.93 31.10 7.74
CA GLU A 955 30.28 30.74 8.18
C GLU A 955 31.34 31.59 7.44
N ASP A 956 32.25 32.20 8.20
CA ASP A 956 33.16 33.25 7.73
C ASP A 956 34.04 32.82 6.54
N GLY A 957 33.66 33.28 5.33
CA GLY A 957 34.46 33.17 4.11
C GLY A 957 34.53 31.76 3.49
N HIS A 958 33.74 30.79 3.94
CA HIS A 958 33.74 29.44 3.38
C HIS A 958 32.70 29.29 2.25
N ILE A 959 33.16 28.99 1.03
CA ILE A 959 32.27 28.64 -0.09
C ILE A 959 31.83 27.17 0.06
N SER A 960 30.53 26.91 0.07
CA SER A 960 29.98 25.54 0.09
C SER A 960 29.23 25.22 -1.20
N TYR A 961 29.25 23.95 -1.60
CA TYR A 961 28.63 23.45 -2.82
C TYR A 961 27.57 22.41 -2.49
N HIS A 962 26.43 22.49 -3.17
CA HIS A 962 25.26 21.68 -2.88
C HIS A 962 24.61 21.21 -4.19
N LYS A 963 24.17 19.96 -4.24
CA LYS A 963 23.51 19.39 -5.43
C LYS A 963 22.19 20.11 -5.73
N ASP A 964 21.92 20.37 -7.00
CA ASP A 964 20.56 20.64 -7.47
C ASP A 964 19.82 19.30 -7.63
N TRP A 965 18.69 19.16 -6.92
CA TRP A 965 17.89 17.93 -6.90
C TRP A 965 16.87 17.85 -8.03
N ALA A 966 16.61 18.96 -8.74
CA ALA A 966 15.76 19.00 -9.93
C ALA A 966 16.56 18.77 -11.22
N ASP A 967 17.83 19.19 -11.27
CA ASP A 967 18.70 19.04 -12.43
C ASP A 967 20.15 18.69 -12.04
N CYS A 968 20.56 17.44 -12.28
CA CYS A 968 21.93 16.97 -12.04
C CYS A 968 23.01 17.74 -12.82
N THR A 969 22.68 18.44 -13.90
CA THR A 969 23.63 19.27 -14.68
C THR A 969 23.89 20.63 -14.04
N HIS A 970 23.23 20.95 -12.93
CA HIS A 970 23.42 22.17 -12.15
C HIS A 970 23.77 21.87 -10.68
N TYR A 971 24.28 22.89 -10.00
CA TYR A 971 24.52 22.89 -8.56
C TYR A 971 24.33 24.29 -7.97
N TYR A 972 24.23 24.36 -6.64
CA TYR A 972 24.22 25.61 -5.91
C TYR A 972 25.57 25.84 -5.23
N MET A 973 26.15 27.02 -5.46
CA MET A 973 27.31 27.53 -4.74
C MET A 973 26.85 28.61 -3.75
N CYS A 974 27.14 28.41 -2.47
CA CYS A 974 26.82 29.35 -1.39
C CYS A 974 28.06 30.19 -1.05
N GLU A 975 27.95 31.52 -1.15
CA GLU A 975 28.94 32.49 -0.63
C GLU A 975 28.28 33.32 0.49
N GLY A 976 28.50 32.92 1.75
CA GLY A 976 27.67 33.40 2.87
C GLY A 976 26.19 33.09 2.59
N GLU A 977 25.28 34.03 2.83
CA GLU A 977 23.85 33.88 2.50
C GLU A 977 23.54 33.75 0.98
N ARG A 978 24.51 33.99 0.08
CA ARG A 978 24.22 34.09 -1.36
C ARG A 978 24.22 32.74 -2.05
N LYS A 979 23.04 32.27 -2.45
CA LYS A 979 22.79 31.08 -3.28
C LYS A 979 22.98 31.41 -4.77
N HIS A 980 24.07 30.96 -5.36
CA HIS A 980 24.35 31.05 -6.80
C HIS A 980 24.02 29.73 -7.49
N HIS A 981 23.21 29.77 -8.55
CA HIS A 981 22.91 28.58 -9.38
C HIS A 981 23.93 28.49 -10.51
N MET A 982 24.60 27.34 -10.62
CA MET A 982 25.80 27.16 -11.43
C MET A 982 25.65 25.93 -12.34
N PRO A 983 25.88 26.03 -13.65
CA PRO A 983 25.90 24.89 -14.55
C PRO A 983 27.22 24.11 -14.43
N CYS A 984 27.15 22.79 -14.62
CA CYS A 984 28.30 21.96 -14.93
C CYS A 984 28.73 22.12 -16.41
N PRO A 985 29.99 21.80 -16.76
CA PRO A 985 30.41 21.69 -18.16
C PRO A 985 29.59 20.63 -18.90
N ALA A 986 29.45 20.78 -20.22
CA ALA A 986 28.63 19.90 -21.04
C ALA A 986 29.00 18.41 -20.86
N ASN A 987 27.97 17.57 -20.73
CA ASN A 987 28.02 16.13 -20.45
C ASN A 987 28.54 15.72 -19.05
N LEU A 988 28.71 16.67 -18.12
CA LEU A 988 29.04 16.39 -16.72
C LEU A 988 27.87 16.75 -15.78
N VAL A 989 27.84 16.12 -14.61
CA VAL A 989 26.84 16.31 -13.54
C VAL A 989 27.52 16.55 -12.20
N PHE A 990 26.87 17.24 -11.26
CA PHE A 990 27.49 17.57 -9.98
C PHE A 990 27.59 16.36 -9.04
N ASN A 991 28.81 16.03 -8.62
CA ASN A 991 29.14 14.97 -7.66
C ASN A 991 29.24 15.57 -6.24
N PRO A 992 28.23 15.39 -5.36
CA PRO A 992 28.24 15.96 -4.01
C PRO A 992 29.24 15.28 -3.06
N ASN A 993 29.80 14.11 -3.42
CA ASN A 993 30.81 13.44 -2.61
C ASN A 993 32.21 14.06 -2.79
N GLU A 994 32.47 14.67 -3.95
CA GLU A 994 33.77 15.28 -4.29
C GLU A 994 33.70 16.80 -4.51
N ASN A 995 32.50 17.40 -4.52
CA ASN A 995 32.21 18.82 -4.78
C ASN A 995 32.72 19.31 -6.15
N VAL A 996 32.64 18.47 -7.17
CA VAL A 996 33.05 18.77 -8.54
C VAL A 996 32.00 18.29 -9.55
N CYS A 997 32.06 18.81 -10.78
CA CYS A 997 31.32 18.24 -11.91
C CYS A 997 32.11 17.03 -12.46
N ASP A 998 31.43 15.89 -12.56
CA ASP A 998 32.00 14.57 -12.86
C ASP A 998 31.12 13.83 -13.89
N TRP A 999 31.57 12.68 -14.36
CA TRP A 999 30.84 11.88 -15.34
C TRP A 999 29.56 11.26 -14.73
N PRO A 1000 28.45 11.18 -15.49
CA PRO A 1000 27.18 10.62 -14.99
C PRO A 1000 27.29 9.22 -14.38
N GLU A 1001 28.22 8.39 -14.83
CA GLU A 1001 28.46 7.04 -14.31
C GLU A 1001 29.01 7.02 -12.87
N ASN A 1002 29.68 8.10 -12.45
CA ASN A 1002 30.26 8.23 -11.11
C ASN A 1002 29.27 8.83 -10.08
N VAL A 1003 28.18 9.44 -10.55
CA VAL A 1003 27.23 10.18 -9.70
C VAL A 1003 25.92 9.40 -9.55
N GLU A 1004 25.76 8.77 -8.40
CA GLU A 1004 24.58 7.94 -8.08
C GLU A 1004 23.27 8.74 -8.23
N GLY A 1005 22.33 8.17 -8.99
CA GLY A 1005 21.03 8.77 -9.28
C GLY A 1005 21.02 9.82 -10.40
N CYS A 1006 22.14 10.10 -11.08
CA CYS A 1006 22.22 11.06 -12.20
C CYS A 1006 22.42 10.39 -13.58
N HIS A 1007 22.15 9.09 -13.70
CA HIS A 1007 22.37 8.28 -14.91
C HIS A 1007 21.32 8.51 -16.02
N SER A 1008 21.27 9.71 -16.60
CA SER A 1008 20.55 9.98 -17.85
C SER A 1008 21.52 9.87 -19.05
N PRO A 1009 21.20 9.14 -20.13
CA PRO A 1009 22.03 9.11 -21.32
C PRO A 1009 22.02 10.48 -22.01
N THR A 1010 23.19 11.05 -22.29
CA THR A 1010 23.30 12.16 -23.24
C THR A 1010 23.05 11.66 -24.66
N GLU A 1011 22.19 12.36 -25.41
CA GLU A 1011 22.06 12.13 -26.85
C GLU A 1011 23.41 12.39 -27.54
N ALA A 1012 23.76 11.56 -28.52
CA ALA A 1012 24.97 11.77 -29.31
C ALA A 1012 24.81 13.02 -30.20
N PRO A 1013 25.87 13.81 -30.44
CA PRO A 1013 25.80 14.94 -31.36
C PRO A 1013 25.40 14.54 -32.77
N ALA A 1014 24.68 15.45 -33.46
CA ALA A 1014 24.24 15.31 -34.85
C ALA A 1014 25.38 15.42 -35.88
#